data_AF-A0A495ZUQ1-F1
#
_entry.id   AF-A0A495ZUQ1-F1
#
_cell.length_a   1.000
_cell.length_b   1.000
_cell.length_c   1.000
_cell.angle_alpha   90.00
_cell.angle_beta   90.00
_cell.angle_gamma   90.00
#
_symmetry.space_group_name_H-M   'P 1'
#
loop_
_entity.id
_entity.type
_entity.pdbx_description
1 polymer ?
#
loop_
_entity_poly.entity_id
_entity_poly.type
_entity_poly.pdbx_seq_one_letter_code
_entity_poly.pdbx_strand_id
1 'polypeptide(L)'
;MKQIFAGCLCLLIMCSVTSAQEEIWMPDPNLRSALREVIGAIELTQQNLQALTYLNLQNKSITNITGLEHARNLRELHISQNPISDISALADLTQLVELHFWHIPAHLSNLDLRPLVNLTNLEVLSLQGNGITDISPLAGLRNLRSLHIMDNQIEDFNPLIGLTNLQQLWITGNWARDLSMLDDLNLTTFEHDEFCIIEPLGPSVVARIASRNLPSVFQAWDNLIGSEDAELYADQIARHDLHWSSFFQLQWDTSGAEPTYGLSTRLGGDMEKAKAIREQRLLLNPNMVFLVEIRLHNYFGLDALPPDSNFWLRNTIGANIKNSVAWDEYSLDILNSELQQLLINRIVGIAECGLFDGVLLDGFLNQGAGYYSHLNIGTDEEIIEAHAQILKGVREQVRDDFLILVNAGDGKVPVHSEYVNGSFMEIGPWHQGGYSDKYLQAVEDTLLWNEKNLRSPQINSLRPQGFGQYAPDAPENKRWMRLFTTMSLTHSDGYILYTTGRSDFFNGFDEKGDFIPHHEHIWYDFWNAPLGRPIGGDESKGVLHKTSKGGTIDGLFIREFTNGWAVYNRSGKSQEIRLPEQATGVGSELRNTTHIIPDLDGEIYLKSALQTPPTVDVNGDGTVNILDLVAVANGFGKDTPDVNGDGVVNVLDLVAVANAFGQ
;
A
#
# COMPACT_ATOMS: atom_id res chain seq x y z
N MET A 1 71.96 58.80 65.15
CA MET A 1 71.08 59.99 65.14
C MET A 1 69.65 59.47 65.02
N LYS A 2 68.82 59.58 66.06
CA LYS A 2 67.87 60.69 66.36
C LYS A 2 66.77 60.84 65.27
N GLN A 3 65.53 60.40 65.56
CA GLN A 3 64.31 61.19 65.93
C GLN A 3 63.50 61.64 64.68
N ILE A 4 62.15 61.74 64.64
CA ILE A 4 61.01 61.58 65.59
C ILE A 4 59.77 61.08 64.76
N PHE A 5 58.91 60.14 65.14
CA PHE A 5 57.82 60.08 66.16
C PHE A 5 56.52 60.89 65.87
N ALA A 6 55.49 60.24 65.29
CA ALA A 6 54.04 60.46 65.50
C ALA A 6 53.26 59.53 64.52
N GLY A 7 52.20 58.79 64.87
CA GLY A 7 51.55 58.60 66.16
C GLY A 7 50.05 58.92 66.10
N CYS A 8 49.20 57.96 65.72
CA CYS A 8 47.80 57.97 66.12
C CYS A 8 47.19 56.56 66.21
N LEU A 9 46.32 56.44 67.21
CA LEU A 9 45.89 55.26 67.92
C LEU A 9 44.79 54.45 67.19
N CYS A 10 44.74 53.17 67.51
CA CYS A 10 43.74 52.16 67.11
C CYS A 10 42.29 52.62 66.96
N LEU A 11 41.59 52.00 66.00
CA LEU A 11 40.33 51.31 66.32
C LEU A 11 40.30 49.94 65.62
N LEU A 12 39.97 48.87 66.36
CA LEU A 12 39.65 47.60 65.73
C LEU A 12 38.30 47.74 65.04
N ILE A 13 38.28 47.52 63.72
CA ILE A 13 37.11 46.96 63.06
C ILE A 13 37.46 45.51 62.80
N MET A 14 36.80 44.58 63.51
CA MET A 14 36.74 43.20 63.07
C MET A 14 35.93 43.17 61.78
N CYS A 15 36.61 43.35 60.65
CA CYS A 15 36.03 43.00 59.37
C CYS A 15 36.06 41.47 59.33
N SER A 16 34.91 40.85 59.63
CA SER A 16 34.71 39.43 59.37
C SER A 16 34.99 39.19 57.90
N VAL A 17 36.05 38.44 57.60
CA VAL A 17 36.27 37.91 56.25
C VAL A 17 35.20 36.86 56.03
N THR A 18 34.02 37.28 55.61
CA THR A 18 33.12 36.44 54.83
C THR A 18 33.94 36.04 53.61
N SER A 19 34.31 34.76 53.52
CA SER A 19 34.83 34.22 52.27
C SER A 19 33.77 34.50 51.21
N ALA A 20 34.10 35.32 50.21
CA ALA A 20 33.27 35.43 49.02
C ALA A 20 33.10 34.00 48.50
N GLN A 21 31.85 33.54 48.41
CA GLN A 21 31.59 32.23 47.85
C GLN A 21 31.88 32.32 46.36
N GLU A 22 32.66 31.39 45.84
CA GLU A 22 33.07 31.41 44.44
C GLU A 22 31.84 31.23 43.54
N GLU A 23 31.63 32.18 42.61
CA GLU A 23 30.54 32.11 41.65
C GLU A 23 30.84 30.98 40.65
N ILE A 24 29.91 30.02 40.55
CA ILE A 24 30.05 28.86 39.68
C ILE A 24 29.95 29.30 38.23
N TRP A 25 30.96 28.91 37.45
CA TRP A 25 31.01 29.22 36.04
C TRP A 25 29.93 28.47 35.27
N MET A 26 29.08 29.24 34.60
CA MET A 26 28.03 28.76 33.71
C MET A 26 28.15 29.56 32.42
N PRO A 27 28.31 28.94 31.23
CA PRO A 27 28.48 29.68 29.98
C PRO A 27 27.18 30.34 29.49
N ASP A 28 26.03 29.71 29.72
CA ASP A 28 24.75 30.13 29.18
C ASP A 28 24.12 31.32 29.96
N PRO A 29 23.80 32.45 29.31
CA PRO A 29 23.20 33.61 29.99
C PRO A 29 21.76 33.40 30.43
N ASN A 30 20.98 32.59 29.72
CA ASN A 30 19.58 32.29 30.02
C ASN A 30 19.50 31.34 31.22
N LEU A 31 20.40 30.35 31.30
CA LEU A 31 20.56 29.48 32.47
C LEU A 31 20.89 30.31 33.72
N ARG A 32 21.91 31.18 33.64
CA ARG A 32 22.28 32.07 34.75
C ARG A 32 21.12 32.96 35.17
N SER A 33 20.38 33.53 34.20
CA SER A 33 19.23 34.38 34.48
C SER A 33 18.11 33.61 35.19
N ALA A 34 17.75 32.43 34.70
CA ALA A 34 16.69 31.60 35.25
C ALA A 34 17.06 31.02 36.63
N LEU A 35 18.31 30.62 36.85
CA LEU A 35 18.76 30.17 38.17
C LEU A 35 18.77 31.31 39.20
N ARG A 36 19.20 32.52 38.82
CA ARG A 36 19.12 33.69 39.71
C ARG A 36 17.67 34.07 40.04
N GLU A 37 16.76 33.93 39.08
CA GLU A 37 15.31 34.10 39.26
C GLU A 37 14.75 33.07 40.27
N VAL A 38 15.05 31.78 40.09
CA VAL A 38 14.56 30.68 40.94
C VAL A 38 15.15 30.71 42.36
N ILE A 39 16.45 31.01 42.49
CA ILE A 39 17.17 30.99 43.77
C ILE A 39 16.94 32.31 44.55
N GLY A 40 16.63 33.41 43.87
CA GLY A 40 16.52 34.74 44.47
C GLY A 40 17.86 35.33 44.92
N ALA A 41 18.97 34.90 44.31
CA ALA A 41 20.33 35.36 44.62
C ALA A 41 21.04 35.97 43.40
N ILE A 42 21.98 36.88 43.65
CA ILE A 42 22.81 37.48 42.59
C ILE A 42 23.95 36.53 42.20
N GLU A 43 24.63 35.94 43.19
CA GLU A 43 25.74 35.00 42.99
C GLU A 43 25.20 33.57 42.96
N LEU A 44 25.62 32.77 41.98
CA LEU A 44 25.30 31.34 41.89
C LEU A 44 26.43 30.55 42.54
N THR A 45 26.20 30.00 43.73
CA THR A 45 27.24 29.43 44.59
C THR A 45 26.98 27.94 44.84
N GLN A 46 28.02 27.19 45.20
CA GLN A 46 27.90 25.76 45.52
C GLN A 46 26.76 25.49 46.51
N GLN A 47 26.62 26.34 47.54
CA GLN A 47 25.63 26.16 48.57
C GLN A 47 24.19 26.36 48.05
N ASN A 48 23.95 27.34 47.18
CA ASN A 48 22.60 27.63 46.71
C ASN A 48 22.15 26.70 45.58
N LEU A 49 23.05 26.23 44.72
CA LEU A 49 22.73 25.16 43.77
C LEU A 49 22.47 23.82 44.48
N GLN A 50 23.26 23.47 45.50
CA GLN A 50 23.00 22.28 46.31
C GLN A 50 21.73 22.34 47.15
N ALA A 51 21.12 23.52 47.33
CA ALA A 51 19.83 23.65 48.01
C ALA A 51 18.64 23.31 47.10
N LEU A 52 18.83 23.22 45.78
CA LEU A 52 17.78 22.88 44.83
C LEU A 52 17.39 21.41 44.93
N THR A 53 16.09 21.15 45.06
CA THR A 53 15.45 19.82 45.00
C THR A 53 14.44 19.71 43.87
N TYR A 54 13.89 20.84 43.41
CA TYR A 54 13.05 21.01 42.23
C TYR A 54 13.60 22.16 41.40
N LEU A 55 13.61 22.02 40.07
CA LEU A 55 14.04 23.07 39.15
C LEU A 55 13.25 23.01 37.84
N ASN A 56 12.61 24.11 37.48
CA ASN A 56 11.91 24.27 36.20
C ASN A 56 12.53 25.40 35.39
N LEU A 57 13.03 25.01 34.21
CA LEU A 57 13.72 25.84 33.22
C LEU A 57 13.05 25.72 31.83
N GLN A 58 11.82 25.21 31.76
CA GLN A 58 11.11 24.95 30.51
C GLN A 58 10.92 26.25 29.70
N ASN A 59 11.17 26.18 28.38
CA ASN A 59 10.98 27.31 27.45
C ASN A 59 11.69 28.60 27.89
N LYS A 60 13.00 28.50 28.17
CA LYS A 60 13.87 29.63 28.56
C LYS A 60 14.95 29.93 27.51
N SER A 61 14.91 29.28 26.34
CA SER A 61 15.91 29.37 25.27
C SER A 61 17.34 29.06 25.73
N ILE A 62 17.49 28.11 26.66
CA ILE A 62 18.79 27.63 27.15
C ILE A 62 19.39 26.71 26.08
N THR A 63 20.66 26.89 25.75
CA THR A 63 21.40 26.02 24.81
C THR A 63 22.43 25.15 25.52
N ASN A 64 22.90 25.56 26.70
CA ASN A 64 23.94 24.86 27.43
C ASN A 64 23.65 24.85 28.94
N ILE A 65 23.68 23.66 29.55
CA ILE A 65 23.36 23.44 30.97
C ILE A 65 24.58 23.22 31.88
N THR A 66 25.80 23.49 31.40
CA THR A 66 27.03 23.42 32.21
C THR A 66 26.92 24.30 33.44
N GLY A 67 27.26 23.73 34.60
CA GLY A 67 27.07 24.26 35.94
C GLY A 67 25.89 23.63 36.70
N LEU A 68 24.96 22.92 36.03
CA LEU A 68 23.91 22.17 36.73
C LEU A 68 24.43 20.94 37.49
N GLU A 69 25.59 20.40 37.14
CA GLU A 69 26.27 19.28 37.85
C GLU A 69 26.57 19.58 39.34
N HIS A 70 26.47 20.85 39.74
CA HIS A 70 26.60 21.29 41.12
C HIS A 70 25.30 21.15 41.93
N ALA A 71 24.13 21.04 41.29
CA ALA A 71 22.81 20.90 41.92
C ALA A 71 22.52 19.46 42.40
N ARG A 72 23.47 18.85 43.13
CA ARG A 72 23.51 17.39 43.41
C ARG A 72 22.36 16.81 44.23
N ASN A 73 21.52 17.65 44.84
CA ASN A 73 20.34 17.22 45.61
C ASN A 73 19.03 17.34 44.82
N LEU A 74 19.11 17.69 43.53
CA LEU A 74 17.97 17.84 42.65
C LEU A 74 17.25 16.49 42.46
N ARG A 75 15.93 16.49 42.67
CA ARG A 75 15.05 15.31 42.51
C ARG A 75 14.13 15.42 41.31
N GLU A 76 13.75 16.63 40.92
CA GLU A 76 12.84 16.90 39.80
C GLU A 76 13.42 18.02 38.91
N LEU A 77 13.56 17.76 37.62
CA LEU A 77 14.12 18.69 36.63
C LEU A 77 13.23 18.78 35.38
N HIS A 78 12.76 19.98 35.07
CA HIS A 78 12.05 20.29 33.83
C HIS A 78 12.91 21.20 32.96
N ILE A 79 13.45 20.68 31.86
CA ILE A 79 14.29 21.40 30.88
C ILE A 79 13.73 21.36 29.45
N SER A 80 12.53 20.79 29.27
CA SER A 80 11.78 20.74 28.01
C SER A 80 11.71 22.06 27.24
N GLN A 81 11.47 21.99 25.93
CA GLN A 81 11.31 23.19 25.08
C GLN A 81 12.53 24.13 25.12
N ASN A 82 13.74 23.58 25.20
CA ASN A 82 14.99 24.31 25.10
C ASN A 82 15.91 23.63 24.07
N PRO A 83 16.66 24.39 23.24
CA PRO A 83 17.60 23.87 22.25
C PRO A 83 18.92 23.37 22.90
N ILE A 84 18.81 22.47 23.88
CA ILE A 84 19.92 21.79 24.54
C ILE A 84 20.28 20.55 23.72
N SER A 85 21.55 20.38 23.36
CA SER A 85 22.05 19.18 22.66
C SER A 85 23.05 18.35 23.47
N ASP A 86 23.53 18.88 24.60
CA ASP A 86 24.49 18.23 25.49
C ASP A 86 23.91 18.19 26.91
N ILE A 87 23.65 16.97 27.40
CA ILE A 87 23.13 16.69 28.73
C ILE A 87 24.18 16.11 29.70
N SER A 88 25.48 16.21 29.37
CA SER A 88 26.59 15.71 30.20
C SER A 88 26.59 16.24 31.63
N ALA A 89 26.13 17.49 31.84
CA ALA A 89 25.97 18.10 33.17
C ALA A 89 24.99 17.34 34.09
N LEU A 90 24.12 16.46 33.55
CA LEU A 90 23.19 15.66 34.35
C LEU A 90 23.83 14.40 34.96
N ALA A 91 25.01 13.97 34.48
CA ALA A 91 25.54 12.63 34.77
C ALA A 91 25.77 12.31 36.27
N ASP A 92 26.09 13.32 37.07
CA ASP A 92 26.34 13.22 38.51
C ASP A 92 25.08 13.49 39.38
N LEU A 93 23.94 13.85 38.77
CA LEU A 93 22.70 14.22 39.47
C LEU A 93 21.89 13.00 39.94
N THR A 94 22.59 12.04 40.55
CA THR A 94 22.09 10.71 40.99
C THR A 94 20.90 10.73 41.97
N GLN A 95 20.48 11.90 42.47
CA GLN A 95 19.27 12.06 43.29
C GLN A 95 18.00 12.34 42.47
N LEU A 96 18.13 12.52 41.15
CA LEU A 96 16.99 12.70 40.24
C LEU A 96 16.05 11.50 40.28
N VAL A 97 14.76 11.81 40.36
CA VAL A 97 13.61 10.91 40.35
C VAL A 97 12.71 11.22 39.16
N GLU A 98 12.62 12.49 38.76
CA GLU A 98 11.79 12.94 37.64
C GLU A 98 12.61 13.84 36.71
N LEU A 99 12.65 13.49 35.41
CA LEU A 99 13.30 14.28 34.37
C LEU A 99 12.35 14.47 33.18
N HIS A 100 12.00 15.73 32.91
CA HIS A 100 11.21 16.13 31.76
C HIS A 100 12.05 16.96 30.80
N PHE A 101 12.36 16.37 29.65
CA PHE A 101 13.13 16.98 28.57
C PHE A 101 12.54 16.59 27.21
N TRP A 102 11.39 17.18 26.88
CA TRP A 102 10.62 16.91 25.67
C TRP A 102 10.50 18.14 24.77
N HIS A 103 10.23 17.90 23.48
CA HIS A 103 10.01 18.91 22.46
C HIS A 103 8.76 18.59 21.63
N ILE A 104 7.89 19.58 21.49
CA ILE A 104 6.66 19.55 20.70
C ILE A 104 6.56 20.90 19.97
N PRO A 105 6.66 20.97 18.62
CA PRO A 105 6.99 19.85 17.72
C PRO A 105 8.37 19.26 18.05
N ALA A 106 8.61 18.03 17.59
CA ALA A 106 9.86 17.33 17.86
C ALA A 106 11.08 18.12 17.34
N HIS A 107 12.20 17.97 18.06
CA HIS A 107 13.47 18.59 17.76
C HIS A 107 14.48 17.47 17.50
N LEU A 108 14.68 17.13 16.22
CA LEU A 108 15.55 16.03 15.77
C LEU A 108 17.05 16.31 15.95
N SER A 109 17.49 16.52 17.17
CA SER A 109 18.90 16.57 17.56
C SER A 109 19.27 15.29 18.30
N ASN A 110 19.69 14.26 17.54
CA ASN A 110 20.02 12.91 18.04
C ASN A 110 20.71 12.94 19.43
N LEU A 111 19.90 12.69 20.46
CA LEU A 111 20.28 12.94 21.85
C LEU A 111 21.02 11.75 22.44
N ASP A 112 22.26 11.99 22.86
CA ASP A 112 23.07 11.01 23.58
C ASP A 112 22.56 10.79 25.02
N LEU A 113 21.97 9.61 25.27
CA LEU A 113 21.44 9.23 26.58
C LEU A 113 22.49 8.67 27.55
N ARG A 114 23.76 8.50 27.14
CA ARG A 114 24.83 7.95 28.02
C ARG A 114 24.99 8.69 29.36
N PRO A 115 24.81 10.01 29.48
CA PRO A 115 24.82 10.71 30.77
C PRO A 115 23.76 10.20 31.76
N LEU A 116 22.65 9.62 31.30
CA LEU A 116 21.56 9.16 32.17
C LEU A 116 21.85 7.81 32.87
N VAL A 117 22.86 7.05 32.43
CA VAL A 117 23.09 5.64 32.85
C VAL A 117 23.21 5.43 34.37
N ASN A 118 23.69 6.44 35.10
CA ASN A 118 23.89 6.37 36.56
C ASN A 118 22.69 6.92 37.37
N LEU A 119 21.66 7.47 36.71
CA LEU A 119 20.50 8.10 37.35
C LEU A 119 19.47 7.06 37.81
N THR A 120 19.94 6.04 38.51
CA THR A 120 19.20 4.83 38.87
C THR A 120 18.02 5.06 39.83
N ASN A 121 17.85 6.28 40.36
CA ASN A 121 16.69 6.71 41.16
C ASN A 121 15.53 7.28 40.32
N LEU A 122 15.67 7.43 39.00
CA LEU A 122 14.59 7.88 38.11
C LEU A 122 13.37 6.94 38.20
N GLU A 123 12.21 7.52 38.50
CA GLU A 123 10.88 6.89 38.44
C GLU A 123 10.08 7.41 37.23
N VAL A 124 10.31 8.65 36.79
CA VAL A 124 9.64 9.27 35.63
C VAL A 124 10.67 9.88 34.67
N LEU A 125 10.56 9.52 33.39
CA LEU A 125 11.43 10.05 32.32
C LEU A 125 10.60 10.42 31.09
N SER A 126 10.66 11.69 30.67
CA SER A 126 10.04 12.17 29.42
C SER A 126 11.10 12.72 28.47
N LEU A 127 11.26 12.08 27.32
CA LEU A 127 12.23 12.40 26.26
C LEU A 127 11.56 12.45 24.86
N GLN A 128 10.27 12.74 24.79
CA GLN A 128 9.54 12.86 23.51
C GLN A 128 10.18 13.89 22.58
N GLY A 129 10.34 13.55 21.30
CA GLY A 129 10.77 14.51 20.29
C GLY A 129 12.25 14.88 20.32
N ASN A 130 13.16 13.98 20.68
CA ASN A 130 14.62 14.26 20.76
C ASN A 130 15.46 13.55 19.68
N GLY A 131 14.84 12.89 18.70
CA GLY A 131 15.55 12.14 17.64
C GLY A 131 16.44 11.00 18.17
N ILE A 132 16.08 10.39 19.30
CA ILE A 132 16.82 9.29 19.93
C ILE A 132 16.75 8.03 19.06
N THR A 133 17.89 7.39 18.81
CA THR A 133 17.97 6.06 18.16
C THR A 133 18.37 4.93 19.11
N ASP A 134 19.23 5.22 20.10
CA ASP A 134 19.77 4.23 21.04
C ASP A 134 19.27 4.47 22.48
N ILE A 135 18.48 3.52 23.00
CA ILE A 135 18.01 3.50 24.39
C ILE A 135 18.74 2.48 25.28
N SER A 136 19.83 1.86 24.81
CA SER A 136 20.67 0.97 25.63
C SER A 136 21.17 1.60 26.95
N PRO A 137 21.41 2.92 27.08
CA PRO A 137 21.74 3.54 28.37
C PRO A 137 20.63 3.45 29.43
N LEU A 138 19.37 3.22 29.03
CA LEU A 138 18.22 3.15 29.95
C LEU A 138 18.07 1.79 30.64
N ALA A 139 18.72 0.72 30.15
CA ALA A 139 18.55 -0.65 30.65
C ALA A 139 18.91 -0.84 32.15
N GLY A 140 19.68 0.08 32.73
CA GLY A 140 20.05 0.10 34.15
C GLY A 140 19.02 0.76 35.08
N LEU A 141 18.05 1.52 34.54
CA LEU A 141 17.18 2.42 35.29
C LEU A 141 15.96 1.71 35.91
N ARG A 142 16.22 0.64 36.67
CA ARG A 142 15.22 -0.31 37.18
C ARG A 142 14.14 0.27 38.09
N ASN A 143 14.25 1.53 38.52
CA ASN A 143 13.21 2.21 39.29
C ASN A 143 12.18 2.94 38.42
N LEU A 144 12.40 3.05 37.10
CA LEU A 144 11.45 3.68 36.18
C LEU A 144 10.06 3.01 36.28
N ARG A 145 9.05 3.87 36.40
CA ARG A 145 7.62 3.51 36.39
C ARG A 145 6.89 4.13 35.21
N SER A 146 7.33 5.30 34.76
CA SER A 146 6.79 5.99 33.60
C SER A 146 7.90 6.40 32.63
N LEU A 147 7.75 6.02 31.36
CA LEU A 147 8.68 6.35 30.27
C LEU A 147 7.90 6.88 29.06
N HIS A 148 8.15 8.15 28.71
CA HIS A 148 7.58 8.79 27.52
C HIS A 148 8.69 9.06 26.51
N ILE A 149 8.74 8.29 25.42
CA ILE A 149 9.77 8.36 24.37
C ILE A 149 9.16 8.39 22.97
N MET A 150 7.92 8.87 22.85
CA MET A 150 7.21 9.14 21.60
C MET A 150 8.03 10.05 20.66
N ASP A 151 7.72 10.03 19.37
CA ASP A 151 8.32 10.91 18.36
C ASP A 151 9.87 10.88 18.36
N ASN A 152 10.43 9.66 18.31
CA ASN A 152 11.87 9.41 18.23
C ASN A 152 12.16 8.44 17.06
N GLN A 153 13.34 7.84 17.01
CA GLN A 153 13.84 7.01 15.91
C GLN A 153 14.29 5.64 16.42
N ILE A 154 13.59 5.10 17.43
CA ILE A 154 13.98 3.87 18.14
C ILE A 154 13.44 2.65 17.38
N GLU A 155 14.34 1.77 16.97
CA GLU A 155 13.99 0.47 16.36
C GLU A 155 14.04 -0.70 17.36
N ASP A 156 14.89 -0.62 18.39
CA ASP A 156 15.13 -1.71 19.36
C ASP A 156 14.67 -1.34 20.78
N PHE A 157 13.62 -2.03 21.25
CA PHE A 157 13.09 -1.90 22.61
C PHE A 157 13.57 -3.01 23.60
N ASN A 158 14.43 -3.93 23.17
CA ASN A 158 15.04 -4.94 24.05
C ASN A 158 15.70 -4.36 25.33
N PRO A 159 16.31 -3.16 25.33
CA PRO A 159 16.83 -2.54 26.55
C PRO A 159 15.80 -2.37 27.69
N LEU A 160 14.49 -2.34 27.38
CA LEU A 160 13.44 -2.12 28.38
C LEU A 160 13.00 -3.40 29.12
N ILE A 161 13.32 -4.60 28.61
CA ILE A 161 12.88 -5.89 29.19
C ILE A 161 13.29 -6.04 30.67
N GLY A 162 14.42 -5.45 31.05
CA GLY A 162 14.92 -5.48 32.44
C GLY A 162 14.21 -4.52 33.42
N LEU A 163 13.30 -3.67 32.95
CA LEU A 163 12.65 -2.61 33.73
C LEU A 163 11.34 -3.10 34.36
N THR A 164 11.41 -4.12 35.22
CA THR A 164 10.24 -4.81 35.80
C THR A 164 9.32 -3.94 36.69
N ASN A 165 9.69 -2.67 36.96
CA ASN A 165 8.86 -1.70 37.66
C ASN A 165 8.11 -0.73 36.72
N LEU A 166 8.36 -0.82 35.41
CA LEU A 166 7.72 0.03 34.40
C LEU A 166 6.23 -0.30 34.34
N GLN A 167 5.40 0.74 34.46
CA GLN A 167 3.94 0.65 34.51
C GLN A 167 3.28 1.46 33.41
N GLN A 168 3.95 2.47 32.87
CA GLN A 168 3.44 3.33 31.83
C GLN A 168 4.52 3.55 30.77
N LEU A 169 4.19 3.25 29.52
CA LEU A 169 5.11 3.32 28.39
C LEU A 169 4.41 3.95 27.20
N TRP A 170 4.95 5.07 26.71
CA TRP A 170 4.46 5.76 25.50
C TRP A 170 5.57 5.80 24.45
N ILE A 171 5.34 5.10 23.34
CA ILE A 171 6.33 4.88 22.26
C ILE A 171 5.81 5.20 20.86
N THR A 172 4.58 5.72 20.71
CA THR A 172 4.02 6.13 19.42
C THR A 172 4.96 7.05 18.63
N GLY A 173 5.05 6.87 17.32
CA GLY A 173 5.98 7.59 16.46
C GLY A 173 7.44 7.16 16.63
N ASN A 174 7.70 5.87 16.82
CA ASN A 174 9.03 5.25 16.73
C ASN A 174 9.09 4.25 15.55
N TRP A 175 10.20 3.54 15.38
CA TRP A 175 10.48 2.73 14.18
C TRP A 175 10.55 1.21 14.44
N ALA A 176 10.18 0.76 15.64
CA ALA A 176 10.17 -0.66 15.99
C ALA A 176 9.09 -1.44 15.25
N ARG A 177 9.44 -2.66 14.86
CA ARG A 177 8.62 -3.54 13.99
C ARG A 177 8.01 -4.74 14.71
N ASP A 178 8.52 -5.02 15.90
CA ASP A 178 8.09 -6.06 16.81
C ASP A 178 8.16 -5.46 18.22
N LEU A 179 7.11 -5.68 19.00
CA LEU A 179 6.96 -5.22 20.38
C LEU A 179 6.65 -6.38 21.34
N SER A 180 6.62 -7.63 20.85
CA SER A 180 6.27 -8.82 21.64
C SER A 180 7.25 -9.08 22.80
N MET A 181 8.48 -8.58 22.72
CA MET A 181 9.43 -8.62 23.84
C MET A 181 8.98 -7.78 25.05
N LEU A 182 8.00 -6.89 24.88
CA LEU A 182 7.41 -6.09 25.95
C LEU A 182 6.18 -6.75 26.59
N ASP A 183 5.67 -7.86 26.05
CA ASP A 183 4.50 -8.59 26.59
C ASP A 183 4.74 -9.13 28.02
N ASP A 184 6.01 -9.38 28.39
CA ASP A 184 6.43 -9.78 29.73
C ASP A 184 6.42 -8.63 30.75
N LEU A 185 6.26 -7.37 30.32
CA LEU A 185 6.15 -6.19 31.19
C LEU A 185 4.71 -5.99 31.66
N ASN A 186 4.51 -5.84 32.97
CA ASN A 186 3.20 -5.63 33.58
C ASN A 186 2.73 -4.16 33.45
N LEU A 187 2.61 -3.69 32.21
CA LEU A 187 2.22 -2.32 31.86
C LEU A 187 0.74 -2.08 32.18
N THR A 188 0.46 -1.01 32.92
CA THR A 188 -0.88 -0.47 33.18
C THR A 188 -1.34 0.53 32.13
N THR A 189 -0.41 1.04 31.33
CA THR A 189 -0.64 1.93 30.18
C THR A 189 0.45 1.65 29.16
N PHE A 190 0.08 1.32 27.93
CA PHE A 190 1.02 1.09 26.83
C PHE A 190 0.42 1.72 25.58
N GLU A 191 0.99 2.84 25.14
CA GLU A 191 0.58 3.52 23.91
C GLU A 191 1.69 3.32 22.87
N HIS A 192 1.35 2.66 21.77
CA HIS A 192 2.22 2.39 20.62
C HIS A 192 1.40 2.52 19.33
N ASP A 193 2.07 2.56 18.19
CA ASP A 193 1.38 2.65 16.90
C ASP A 193 0.67 1.33 16.56
N GLU A 194 -0.55 1.39 16.03
CA GLU A 194 -1.32 0.21 15.62
C GLU A 194 -0.92 -0.23 14.19
N PHE A 195 -0.08 -1.24 14.10
CA PHE A 195 0.30 -1.87 12.83
C PHE A 195 -0.77 -2.86 12.34
N CYS A 196 -1.06 -2.84 11.04
CA CYS A 196 -1.89 -3.86 10.40
C CYS A 196 -1.18 -5.22 10.36
N ILE A 197 -1.37 -6.04 11.39
CA ILE A 197 -0.92 -7.43 11.48
C ILE A 197 -2.15 -8.28 11.80
N ILE A 198 -2.74 -8.93 10.78
CA ILE A 198 -3.95 -9.75 10.93
C ILE A 198 -3.87 -11.01 10.07
N GLU A 199 -4.47 -12.09 10.56
CA GLU A 199 -4.67 -13.31 9.75
C GLU A 199 -5.50 -13.00 8.47
N PRO A 200 -5.20 -13.64 7.32
CA PRO A 200 -5.91 -13.41 6.07
C PRO A 200 -7.43 -13.62 6.18
N LEU A 201 -8.20 -12.64 5.71
CA LEU A 201 -9.65 -12.59 5.91
C LEU A 201 -10.45 -13.25 4.77
N GLY A 202 -11.37 -14.14 5.14
CA GLY A 202 -12.42 -14.67 4.25
C GLY A 202 -11.94 -15.77 3.30
N PRO A 203 -12.74 -16.14 2.28
CA PRO A 203 -12.38 -17.21 1.34
C PRO A 203 -11.01 -16.95 0.69
N SER A 204 -10.18 -17.99 0.59
CA SER A 204 -8.83 -17.86 0.04
C SER A 204 -8.86 -17.25 -1.37
N VAL A 205 -7.80 -16.54 -1.73
CA VAL A 205 -7.73 -15.87 -3.04
C VAL A 205 -7.90 -16.86 -4.20
N VAL A 206 -7.40 -18.09 -4.03
CA VAL A 206 -7.61 -19.21 -4.97
C VAL A 206 -9.09 -19.57 -5.12
N ALA A 207 -9.85 -19.62 -4.02
CA ALA A 207 -11.28 -19.93 -4.07
C ALA A 207 -12.07 -18.83 -4.80
N ARG A 208 -11.77 -17.55 -4.51
CA ARG A 208 -12.37 -16.37 -5.18
C ARG A 208 -12.08 -16.33 -6.67
N ILE A 209 -10.83 -16.61 -7.05
CA ILE A 209 -10.38 -16.74 -8.44
C ILE A 209 -11.13 -17.88 -9.17
N ALA A 210 -11.38 -19.01 -8.50
CA ALA A 210 -12.06 -20.16 -9.10
C ALA A 210 -13.59 -20.01 -9.15
N SER A 211 -14.20 -19.16 -8.30
CA SER A 211 -15.66 -19.00 -8.24
C SER A 211 -16.23 -18.05 -9.28
N ARG A 212 -15.43 -17.09 -9.78
CA ARG A 212 -15.88 -16.00 -10.66
C ARG A 212 -16.56 -16.43 -11.95
N ASN A 213 -17.27 -15.47 -12.54
CA ASN A 213 -17.79 -15.53 -13.89
C ASN A 213 -16.75 -14.98 -14.88
N LEU A 214 -16.92 -15.22 -16.17
CA LEU A 214 -16.13 -14.61 -17.24
C LEU A 214 -17.06 -13.88 -18.23
N PRO A 215 -16.63 -12.78 -18.87
CA PRO A 215 -15.33 -12.11 -18.75
C PRO A 215 -15.09 -11.51 -17.37
N SER A 216 -13.84 -11.58 -16.90
CA SER A 216 -13.43 -10.96 -15.64
C SER A 216 -12.68 -9.66 -15.92
N VAL A 217 -13.12 -8.58 -15.30
CA VAL A 217 -12.59 -7.23 -15.54
C VAL A 217 -11.81 -6.77 -14.31
N PHE A 218 -10.69 -6.09 -14.50
CA PHE A 218 -9.92 -5.50 -13.41
C PHE A 218 -9.96 -3.97 -13.43
N GLN A 219 -9.79 -3.37 -12.27
CA GLN A 219 -9.68 -1.93 -12.05
C GLN A 219 -8.19 -1.58 -11.92
N ALA A 220 -7.70 -0.74 -12.83
CA ALA A 220 -6.36 -0.16 -12.76
C ALA A 220 -6.34 1.07 -11.82
N TRP A 221 -5.36 1.95 -11.97
CA TRP A 221 -5.21 3.17 -11.16
C TRP A 221 -6.40 4.13 -11.25
N ASP A 222 -6.90 4.37 -12.46
CA ASP A 222 -7.89 5.42 -12.72
C ASP A 222 -9.31 4.87 -12.75
N ASN A 223 -10.23 5.59 -12.10
CA ASN A 223 -11.61 5.15 -11.94
C ASN A 223 -12.39 5.10 -13.26
N LEU A 224 -13.51 4.38 -13.21
CA LEU A 224 -14.55 4.41 -14.24
C LEU A 224 -15.01 5.86 -14.52
N ILE A 225 -15.11 6.24 -15.79
CA ILE A 225 -15.57 7.59 -16.16
C ILE A 225 -16.99 7.83 -15.65
N GLY A 226 -17.19 8.92 -14.91
CA GLY A 226 -18.46 9.27 -14.27
C GLY A 226 -18.61 8.76 -12.82
N SER A 227 -17.53 8.28 -12.19
CA SER A 227 -17.52 7.81 -10.79
C SER A 227 -17.48 8.92 -9.73
N GLU A 228 -17.87 10.16 -10.05
CA GLU A 228 -17.74 11.31 -9.14
C GLU A 228 -18.74 11.28 -7.96
N ASP A 229 -19.75 10.42 -8.02
CA ASP A 229 -20.71 10.20 -6.94
C ASP A 229 -20.23 9.09 -6.00
N ALA A 230 -20.03 9.45 -4.73
CA ALA A 230 -19.53 8.56 -3.69
C ALA A 230 -20.49 7.38 -3.36
N GLU A 231 -21.80 7.50 -3.59
CA GLU A 231 -22.74 6.40 -3.39
C GLU A 231 -22.64 5.35 -4.51
N LEU A 232 -22.39 5.80 -5.75
CA LEU A 232 -22.19 4.91 -6.90
C LEU A 232 -20.78 4.29 -6.94
N TYR A 233 -19.79 4.93 -6.31
CA TYR A 233 -18.39 4.50 -6.32
C TYR A 233 -18.18 3.06 -5.84
N ALA A 234 -18.90 2.64 -4.79
CA ALA A 234 -18.78 1.28 -4.25
C ALA A 234 -19.32 0.20 -5.21
N ASP A 235 -20.45 0.46 -5.88
CA ASP A 235 -21.00 -0.43 -6.92
C ASP A 235 -20.07 -0.52 -8.13
N GLN A 236 -19.55 0.61 -8.59
CA GLN A 236 -18.65 0.67 -9.74
C GLN A 236 -17.32 -0.07 -9.48
N ILE A 237 -16.76 0.04 -8.27
CA ILE A 237 -15.63 -0.79 -7.83
C ILE A 237 -15.99 -2.27 -7.86
N ALA A 238 -17.14 -2.66 -7.30
CA ALA A 238 -17.55 -4.06 -7.19
C ALA A 238 -17.72 -4.78 -8.54
N ARG A 239 -17.94 -4.06 -9.64
CA ARG A 239 -17.99 -4.61 -11.01
C ARG A 239 -16.69 -5.28 -11.46
N HIS A 240 -15.56 -4.98 -10.82
CA HIS A 240 -14.26 -5.51 -11.17
C HIS A 240 -13.80 -6.55 -10.14
N ASP A 241 -13.30 -7.69 -10.62
CA ASP A 241 -12.86 -8.83 -9.79
C ASP A 241 -11.41 -8.70 -9.31
N LEU A 242 -10.63 -7.75 -9.83
CA LEU A 242 -9.23 -7.50 -9.44
C LEU A 242 -8.98 -6.00 -9.36
N HIS A 243 -8.30 -5.57 -8.30
CA HIS A 243 -7.98 -4.17 -7.99
C HIS A 243 -6.55 -4.07 -7.52
N TRP A 244 -5.87 -2.96 -7.83
CA TRP A 244 -4.71 -2.51 -7.07
C TRP A 244 -4.97 -1.15 -6.38
N SER A 245 -4.04 -0.74 -5.52
CA SER A 245 -4.03 0.55 -4.81
C SER A 245 -5.26 0.83 -3.92
N SER A 246 -5.96 -0.23 -3.50
CA SER A 246 -7.13 -0.18 -2.62
C SER A 246 -6.76 -0.24 -1.13
N PHE A 247 -6.06 0.76 -0.60
CA PHE A 247 -5.52 0.78 0.77
C PHE A 247 -6.55 0.72 1.92
N PHE A 248 -7.87 0.65 1.66
CA PHE A 248 -8.93 0.59 2.69
C PHE A 248 -8.90 1.75 3.72
N GLN A 249 -8.40 2.92 3.32
CA GLN A 249 -8.14 4.08 4.20
C GLN A 249 -7.00 3.89 5.21
N LEU A 250 -6.25 2.79 5.13
CA LEU A 250 -4.92 2.72 5.70
C LEU A 250 -3.96 3.61 4.91
N GLN A 251 -2.85 3.94 5.55
CA GLN A 251 -1.71 4.62 4.95
C GLN A 251 -0.43 3.94 5.44
N TRP A 252 0.69 4.22 4.78
CA TRP A 252 1.99 3.91 5.36
C TRP A 252 2.12 4.61 6.70
N ASP A 253 2.51 3.86 7.73
CA ASP A 253 2.61 4.42 9.07
C ASP A 253 3.84 5.34 9.14
N THR A 254 3.62 6.64 9.34
CA THR A 254 4.67 7.65 9.35
C THR A 254 4.66 8.41 10.67
N SER A 255 5.79 8.44 11.38
CA SER A 255 5.86 9.08 12.69
C SER A 255 5.65 10.60 12.62
N GLY A 256 5.12 11.19 13.70
CA GLY A 256 4.83 12.62 13.80
C GLY A 256 6.05 13.52 14.01
N ALA A 257 7.23 12.93 14.24
CA ALA A 257 8.44 13.63 14.65
C ALA A 257 9.09 14.48 13.54
N GLU A 258 9.03 13.97 12.30
CA GLU A 258 9.48 14.51 11.01
C GLU A 258 9.31 13.34 10.03
N PRO A 259 9.20 13.59 8.73
CA PRO A 259 8.51 12.65 7.87
C PRO A 259 9.41 11.47 7.48
N THR A 260 8.98 10.28 7.87
CA THR A 260 9.51 9.00 7.39
C THR A 260 9.08 8.72 5.94
N TYR A 261 9.04 9.74 5.07
CA TYR A 261 8.57 9.63 3.68
C TYR A 261 9.34 8.52 2.99
N GLY A 262 8.62 7.51 2.48
CA GLY A 262 9.19 6.36 1.78
C GLY A 262 9.94 5.33 2.62
N LEU A 263 10.18 5.58 3.92
CA LEU A 263 10.91 4.65 4.80
C LEU A 263 10.00 3.71 5.59
N SER A 264 8.71 4.01 5.69
CA SER A 264 7.75 3.15 6.39
C SER A 264 7.62 1.77 5.73
N THR A 265 7.52 0.72 6.56
CA THR A 265 7.44 -0.69 6.17
C THR A 265 6.17 -1.39 6.66
N ARG A 266 5.24 -0.65 7.26
CA ARG A 266 3.97 -1.14 7.81
C ARG A 266 2.84 -0.19 7.46
N LEU A 267 1.62 -0.72 7.39
CA LEU A 267 0.40 0.07 7.19
C LEU A 267 -0.27 0.30 8.53
N GLY A 268 -0.68 1.54 8.79
CA GLY A 268 -1.36 1.99 10.01
C GLY A 268 -2.65 2.74 9.69
N GLY A 269 -3.49 2.95 10.71
CA GLY A 269 -4.78 3.63 10.60
C GLY A 269 -5.90 2.93 11.37
N ASP A 270 -7.15 3.25 11.05
CA ASP A 270 -8.34 2.65 11.68
C ASP A 270 -8.58 1.22 11.15
N MET A 271 -8.09 0.23 11.89
CA MET A 271 -8.13 -1.18 11.50
C MET A 271 -9.56 -1.74 11.40
N GLU A 272 -10.47 -1.34 12.29
CA GLU A 272 -11.86 -1.82 12.26
C GLU A 272 -12.61 -1.27 11.06
N LYS A 273 -12.40 0.01 10.72
CA LYS A 273 -12.95 0.61 9.52
C LYS A 273 -12.35 0.00 8.25
N ALA A 274 -11.05 -0.28 8.22
CA ALA A 274 -10.40 -0.93 7.07
C ALA A 274 -10.96 -2.34 6.81
N LYS A 275 -11.16 -3.14 7.85
CA LYS A 275 -11.86 -4.44 7.78
C LYS A 275 -13.27 -4.29 7.23
N ALA A 276 -14.07 -3.37 7.80
CA ALA A 276 -15.45 -3.14 7.40
C ALA A 276 -15.58 -2.72 5.92
N ILE A 277 -14.68 -1.88 5.40
CA ILE A 277 -14.66 -1.50 3.97
C ILE A 277 -14.36 -2.72 3.08
N ARG A 278 -13.40 -3.57 3.48
CA ARG A 278 -13.07 -4.80 2.72
C ARG A 278 -14.25 -5.79 2.72
N GLU A 279 -14.90 -6.00 3.87
CA GLU A 279 -16.08 -6.86 3.99
C GLU A 279 -17.25 -6.33 3.16
N GLN A 280 -17.55 -5.03 3.23
CA GLN A 280 -18.59 -4.40 2.41
C GLN A 280 -18.36 -4.61 0.91
N ARG A 281 -17.11 -4.50 0.44
CA ARG A 281 -16.75 -4.76 -0.96
C ARG A 281 -16.97 -6.23 -1.34
N LEU A 282 -16.58 -7.17 -0.49
CA LEU A 282 -16.80 -8.61 -0.72
C LEU A 282 -18.28 -9.04 -0.64
N LEU A 283 -19.13 -8.28 0.05
CA LEU A 283 -20.59 -8.47 0.00
C LEU A 283 -21.18 -8.05 -1.36
N LEU A 284 -20.61 -7.03 -2.01
CA LEU A 284 -21.04 -6.58 -3.34
C LEU A 284 -20.48 -7.49 -4.46
N ASN A 285 -19.21 -7.89 -4.37
CA ASN A 285 -18.61 -8.90 -5.24
C ASN A 285 -17.69 -9.84 -4.43
N PRO A 286 -18.09 -11.11 -4.21
CA PRO A 286 -17.31 -12.05 -3.40
C PRO A 286 -16.03 -12.54 -4.09
N ASN A 287 -15.83 -12.26 -5.39
CA ASN A 287 -14.65 -12.73 -6.14
C ASN A 287 -13.49 -11.71 -6.16
N MET A 288 -13.68 -10.51 -5.60
CA MET A 288 -12.67 -9.44 -5.65
C MET A 288 -11.33 -9.88 -5.07
N VAL A 289 -10.25 -9.51 -5.76
CA VAL A 289 -8.85 -9.67 -5.37
C VAL A 289 -8.23 -8.28 -5.17
N PHE A 290 -7.60 -8.05 -4.01
CA PHE A 290 -7.05 -6.75 -3.63
C PHE A 290 -5.53 -6.77 -3.57
N LEU A 291 -4.89 -6.03 -4.46
CA LEU A 291 -3.44 -5.85 -4.49
C LEU A 291 -3.03 -4.44 -4.03
N VAL A 292 -1.77 -4.28 -3.65
CA VAL A 292 -1.13 -2.98 -3.45
C VAL A 292 -0.09 -2.75 -4.55
N GLU A 293 -0.07 -1.56 -5.13
CA GLU A 293 1.00 -1.15 -6.05
C GLU A 293 2.29 -0.88 -5.27
N ILE A 294 3.42 -1.38 -5.78
CA ILE A 294 4.76 -0.96 -5.35
C ILE A 294 5.56 -0.58 -6.59
N ARG A 295 5.86 0.70 -6.73
CA ARG A 295 6.77 1.19 -7.77
C ARG A 295 8.20 0.89 -7.36
N LEU A 296 8.92 0.14 -8.18
CA LEU A 296 10.35 -0.11 -7.97
C LEU A 296 11.21 1.06 -8.43
N HIS A 297 10.66 1.95 -9.26
CA HIS A 297 11.42 2.94 -10.02
C HIS A 297 11.36 4.39 -9.50
N ASN A 298 10.40 4.71 -8.63
CA ASN A 298 10.19 6.01 -7.98
C ASN A 298 9.26 5.88 -6.76
N TYR A 299 9.02 6.99 -6.07
CA TYR A 299 8.03 7.13 -5.01
C TYR A 299 7.18 8.39 -5.19
N PHE A 300 5.88 8.27 -4.95
CA PHE A 300 4.90 9.35 -5.14
C PHE A 300 4.22 9.77 -3.82
N GLY A 301 3.93 11.06 -3.67
CA GLY A 301 3.12 11.59 -2.57
C GLY A 301 3.73 11.36 -1.19
N LEU A 302 2.97 10.75 -0.26
CA LEU A 302 3.41 10.45 1.11
C LEU A 302 4.58 9.45 1.18
N ASP A 303 4.88 8.76 0.07
CA ASP A 303 6.02 7.85 -0.04
C ASP A 303 7.31 8.52 -0.53
N ALA A 304 7.29 9.81 -0.92
CA ALA A 304 8.42 10.44 -1.60
C ALA A 304 9.63 10.70 -0.68
N LEU A 305 10.66 9.86 -0.74
CA LEU A 305 11.90 9.99 0.03
C LEU A 305 12.47 11.43 0.02
N PRO A 306 13.13 11.89 1.10
CA PRO A 306 13.79 13.20 1.14
C PRO A 306 14.74 13.41 -0.07
N PRO A 307 14.81 14.62 -0.68
CA PRO A 307 15.64 14.87 -1.87
C PRO A 307 17.14 14.53 -1.72
N ASP A 308 17.64 14.49 -0.50
CA ASP A 308 19.02 14.14 -0.14
C ASP A 308 19.23 12.64 0.12
N SER A 309 18.18 11.80 0.09
CA SER A 309 18.25 10.36 0.32
C SER A 309 19.31 9.65 -0.53
N ASN A 310 19.94 8.62 0.07
CA ASN A 310 20.93 7.76 -0.57
C ASN A 310 20.32 6.67 -1.47
N PHE A 311 18.98 6.52 -1.47
CA PHE A 311 18.28 5.60 -2.39
C PHE A 311 17.94 6.26 -3.74
N TRP A 312 18.18 7.57 -3.88
CA TRP A 312 18.05 8.24 -5.16
C TRP A 312 19.23 7.93 -6.08
N LEU A 313 18.90 7.54 -7.30
CA LEU A 313 19.86 7.35 -8.38
C LEU A 313 20.52 8.70 -8.73
N ARG A 314 21.85 8.73 -8.74
CA ARG A 314 22.63 9.94 -9.01
C ARG A 314 23.46 9.80 -10.28
N ASN A 315 23.57 10.90 -11.02
CA ASN A 315 24.45 11.00 -12.18
C ASN A 315 25.93 11.20 -11.75
N THR A 316 26.83 11.27 -12.74
CA THR A 316 28.29 11.41 -12.52
C THR A 316 28.73 12.69 -11.82
N ILE A 317 27.85 13.67 -11.60
CA ILE A 317 28.11 14.88 -10.81
C ILE A 317 27.37 14.89 -9.46
N GLY A 318 26.79 13.76 -9.05
CA GLY A 318 26.12 13.57 -7.75
C GLY A 318 24.68 14.09 -7.69
N ALA A 319 24.13 14.62 -8.79
CA ALA A 319 22.77 15.12 -8.84
C ALA A 319 21.77 13.99 -9.16
N ASN A 320 20.62 13.99 -8.48
CA ASN A 320 19.59 12.98 -8.65
C ASN A 320 19.07 12.97 -10.10
N ILE A 321 18.87 11.78 -10.66
CA ILE A 321 18.29 11.58 -11.98
C ILE A 321 16.77 11.68 -11.87
N LYS A 322 16.15 12.51 -12.71
CA LYS A 322 14.69 12.64 -12.77
C LYS A 322 14.06 11.45 -13.49
N ASN A 323 12.93 10.99 -12.97
CA ASN A 323 12.05 10.04 -13.63
C ASN A 323 11.34 10.73 -14.82
N SER A 324 11.52 10.16 -16.00
CA SER A 324 10.96 10.59 -17.28
C SER A 324 9.47 10.27 -17.49
N VAL A 325 8.90 9.41 -16.65
CA VAL A 325 7.56 8.81 -16.75
C VAL A 325 6.61 9.37 -15.68
N ALA A 326 7.12 9.67 -14.48
CA ALA A 326 6.33 10.09 -13.32
C ALA A 326 6.67 11.52 -12.84
N TRP A 327 6.43 12.51 -13.70
CA TRP A 327 6.24 13.93 -13.37
C TRP A 327 7.21 14.54 -12.33
N ASP A 328 8.44 14.85 -12.76
CA ASP A 328 9.44 15.61 -11.98
C ASP A 328 10.02 14.93 -10.72
N GLU A 329 9.63 13.70 -10.41
CA GLU A 329 10.20 12.88 -9.33
C GLU A 329 11.61 12.37 -9.65
N TYR A 330 12.28 11.77 -8.66
CA TYR A 330 13.60 11.14 -8.83
C TYR A 330 13.50 9.63 -9.04
N SER A 331 14.44 9.08 -9.80
CA SER A 331 14.55 7.63 -10.03
C SER A 331 15.24 6.94 -8.85
N LEU A 332 14.77 5.73 -8.51
CA LEU A 332 15.37 4.92 -7.45
C LEU A 332 16.61 4.15 -7.93
N ASP A 333 17.64 4.05 -7.08
CA ASP A 333 18.80 3.20 -7.30
C ASP A 333 18.52 1.77 -6.85
N ILE A 334 17.94 0.95 -7.75
CA ILE A 334 17.56 -0.43 -7.45
C ILE A 334 18.75 -1.35 -7.13
N LEU A 335 19.98 -0.94 -7.44
CA LEU A 335 21.20 -1.69 -7.10
C LEU A 335 21.64 -1.44 -5.66
N ASN A 336 21.05 -0.46 -4.96
CA ASN A 336 21.29 -0.23 -3.54
C ASN A 336 20.62 -1.33 -2.69
N SER A 337 21.43 -2.17 -2.05
CA SER A 337 20.96 -3.28 -1.20
C SER A 337 20.11 -2.86 0.00
N GLU A 338 20.31 -1.66 0.54
CA GLU A 338 19.48 -1.13 1.63
C GLU A 338 18.07 -0.76 1.12
N LEU A 339 17.96 -0.19 -0.09
CA LEU A 339 16.67 0.03 -0.76
C LEU A 339 15.98 -1.29 -1.09
N GLN A 340 16.71 -2.28 -1.61
CA GLN A 340 16.14 -3.61 -1.89
C GLN A 340 15.54 -4.22 -0.61
N GLN A 341 16.26 -4.15 0.52
CA GLN A 341 15.75 -4.63 1.80
C GLN A 341 14.55 -3.81 2.30
N LEU A 342 14.53 -2.49 2.10
CA LEU A 342 13.37 -1.65 2.41
C LEU A 342 12.12 -2.06 1.60
N LEU A 343 12.28 -2.30 0.30
CA LEU A 343 11.22 -2.77 -0.59
C LEU A 343 10.70 -4.16 -0.19
N ILE A 344 11.60 -5.10 0.17
CA ILE A 344 11.23 -6.40 0.73
C ILE A 344 10.39 -6.20 2.00
N ASN A 345 10.86 -5.40 2.96
CA ASN A 345 10.19 -5.17 4.24
C ASN A 345 8.79 -4.53 4.06
N ARG A 346 8.65 -3.61 3.08
CA ARG A 346 7.36 -3.01 2.69
C ARG A 346 6.37 -4.06 2.18
N ILE A 347 6.79 -4.92 1.25
CA ILE A 347 5.93 -5.95 0.66
C ILE A 347 5.56 -7.01 1.72
N VAL A 348 6.50 -7.36 2.62
CA VAL A 348 6.23 -8.22 3.77
C VAL A 348 5.20 -7.58 4.73
N GLY A 349 5.30 -6.27 5.02
CA GLY A 349 4.30 -5.57 5.81
C GLY A 349 2.89 -5.53 5.19
N ILE A 350 2.80 -5.47 3.85
CA ILE A 350 1.53 -5.64 3.13
C ILE A 350 1.00 -7.07 3.25
N ALA A 351 1.88 -8.09 3.29
CA ALA A 351 1.49 -9.49 3.44
C ALA A 351 1.06 -9.87 4.86
N GLU A 352 1.68 -9.28 5.88
CA GLU A 352 1.27 -9.35 7.29
C GLU A 352 -0.07 -8.62 7.53
N CYS A 353 -0.33 -7.57 6.77
CA CYS A 353 -1.63 -6.93 6.71
C CYS A 353 -2.62 -7.79 5.88
N GLY A 354 -3.21 -8.81 6.52
CA GLY A 354 -4.14 -9.79 5.92
C GLY A 354 -5.43 -9.24 5.27
N LEU A 355 -5.55 -7.92 5.10
CA LEU A 355 -6.51 -7.27 4.21
C LEU A 355 -6.14 -7.45 2.73
N PHE A 356 -4.85 -7.54 2.39
CA PHE A 356 -4.38 -7.58 1.00
C PHE A 356 -4.07 -9.01 0.54
N ASP A 357 -4.42 -9.30 -0.70
CA ASP A 357 -4.21 -10.59 -1.34
C ASP A 357 -2.83 -10.69 -2.03
N GLY A 358 -2.17 -9.55 -2.26
CA GLY A 358 -0.87 -9.50 -2.93
C GLY A 358 -0.36 -8.09 -3.27
N VAL A 359 0.63 -8.02 -4.14
CA VAL A 359 1.18 -6.79 -4.73
C VAL A 359 1.24 -6.83 -6.26
N LEU A 360 1.16 -5.65 -6.88
CA LEU A 360 1.58 -5.38 -8.25
C LEU A 360 2.88 -4.57 -8.21
N LEU A 361 3.97 -5.12 -8.74
CA LEU A 361 5.25 -4.43 -8.84
C LEU A 361 5.36 -3.70 -10.18
N ASP A 362 5.51 -2.38 -10.14
CA ASP A 362 5.62 -1.54 -11.34
C ASP A 362 7.06 -1.05 -11.59
N GLY A 363 7.47 -1.04 -12.85
CA GLY A 363 8.86 -0.81 -13.29
C GLY A 363 9.57 -2.02 -13.90
N PHE A 364 8.91 -3.18 -13.97
CA PHE A 364 9.36 -4.31 -14.82
C PHE A 364 8.97 -4.05 -16.30
N LEU A 365 9.71 -4.64 -17.24
CA LEU A 365 9.55 -4.61 -18.72
C LEU A 365 10.55 -5.64 -19.31
N ASN A 366 10.36 -6.02 -20.58
CA ASN A 366 11.29 -6.72 -21.49
C ASN A 366 12.52 -7.41 -20.85
N GLN A 367 12.44 -8.73 -20.72
CA GLN A 367 13.46 -9.62 -20.12
C GLN A 367 13.74 -9.41 -18.62
N GLY A 368 13.11 -8.44 -17.96
CA GLY A 368 13.17 -8.21 -16.51
C GLY A 368 13.93 -6.96 -16.09
N ALA A 369 14.71 -6.34 -16.99
CA ALA A 369 15.49 -5.12 -16.70
C ALA A 369 14.63 -3.85 -16.60
N GLY A 370 13.41 -3.86 -17.15
CA GLY A 370 12.43 -2.84 -16.78
C GLY A 370 12.72 -1.43 -17.26
N TYR A 371 12.20 -0.48 -16.48
CA TYR A 371 12.43 0.95 -16.62
C TYR A 371 13.92 1.31 -16.71
N TYR A 372 14.78 0.55 -16.04
CA TYR A 372 16.21 0.85 -15.88
C TYR A 372 17.09 0.58 -17.10
N SER A 373 16.61 -0.20 -18.06
CA SER A 373 17.31 -0.58 -19.30
C SER A 373 17.90 0.58 -20.11
N HIS A 374 17.42 1.81 -19.92
CA HIS A 374 17.89 3.02 -20.59
C HIS A 374 18.60 4.04 -19.68
N LEU A 375 18.74 3.77 -18.38
CA LEU A 375 19.18 4.75 -17.38
C LEU A 375 20.68 4.71 -17.01
N ASN A 376 21.47 3.80 -17.59
CA ASN A 376 22.92 3.70 -17.38
C ASN A 376 23.30 3.59 -15.87
N ILE A 377 22.58 2.74 -15.15
CA ILE A 377 22.77 2.53 -13.69
C ILE A 377 23.64 1.30 -13.38
N GLY A 378 23.64 0.34 -14.30
CA GLY A 378 24.34 -0.95 -14.26
C GLY A 378 24.07 -1.68 -15.58
N THR A 379 24.42 -2.96 -15.66
CA THR A 379 24.01 -3.83 -16.78
C THR A 379 22.61 -4.37 -16.58
N ASP A 380 21.96 -4.83 -17.67
CA ASP A 380 20.64 -5.47 -17.58
C ASP A 380 20.68 -6.70 -16.64
N GLU A 381 21.78 -7.45 -16.62
CA GLU A 381 21.97 -8.58 -15.70
C GLU A 381 22.01 -8.15 -14.22
N GLU A 382 22.66 -7.03 -13.89
CA GLU A 382 22.71 -6.50 -12.51
C GLU A 382 21.32 -6.06 -12.04
N ILE A 383 20.53 -5.45 -12.92
CA ILE A 383 19.16 -5.02 -12.64
C ILE A 383 18.22 -6.23 -12.49
N ILE A 384 18.33 -7.21 -13.39
CA ILE A 384 17.56 -8.47 -13.33
C ILE A 384 17.86 -9.23 -12.03
N GLU A 385 19.12 -9.28 -11.61
CA GLU A 385 19.52 -9.89 -10.34
C GLU A 385 18.96 -9.11 -9.14
N ALA A 386 19.01 -7.77 -9.14
CA ALA A 386 18.41 -6.95 -8.08
C ALA A 386 16.88 -7.19 -7.95
N HIS A 387 16.16 -7.25 -9.07
CA HIS A 387 14.74 -7.61 -9.08
C HIS A 387 14.50 -9.05 -8.57
N ALA A 388 15.35 -10.01 -8.95
CA ALA A 388 15.25 -11.38 -8.47
C ALA A 388 15.52 -11.49 -6.95
N GLN A 389 16.46 -10.70 -6.41
CA GLN A 389 16.75 -10.64 -4.98
C GLN A 389 15.57 -10.09 -4.17
N ILE A 390 14.91 -9.02 -4.66
CA ILE A 390 13.67 -8.50 -4.04
C ILE A 390 12.57 -9.57 -4.06
N LEU A 391 12.28 -10.15 -5.23
CA LEU A 391 11.23 -11.16 -5.39
C LEU A 391 11.46 -12.40 -4.52
N LYS A 392 12.69 -12.88 -4.46
CA LYS A 392 13.09 -14.01 -3.62
C LYS A 392 12.98 -13.66 -2.13
N GLY A 393 13.54 -12.53 -1.71
CA GLY A 393 13.52 -12.08 -0.30
C GLY A 393 12.10 -11.88 0.22
N VAL A 394 11.18 -11.40 -0.62
CA VAL A 394 9.74 -11.40 -0.31
C VAL A 394 9.22 -12.82 -0.17
N ARG A 395 9.50 -13.70 -1.14
CA ARG A 395 8.97 -15.08 -1.18
C ARG A 395 9.45 -15.99 -0.04
N GLU A 396 10.59 -15.69 0.55
CA GLU A 396 11.10 -16.38 1.75
C GLU A 396 10.38 -15.96 3.04
N GLN A 397 9.58 -14.86 3.01
CA GLN A 397 8.96 -14.25 4.19
C GLN A 397 7.43 -14.10 4.13
N VAL A 398 6.81 -14.17 2.94
CA VAL A 398 5.36 -14.10 2.77
C VAL A 398 4.71 -15.48 2.64
N ARG A 399 3.42 -15.56 3.00
CA ARG A 399 2.57 -16.74 2.80
C ARG A 399 2.52 -17.20 1.33
N ASP A 400 2.44 -18.52 1.11
CA ASP A 400 2.48 -19.15 -0.22
C ASP A 400 1.39 -18.66 -1.20
N ASP A 401 0.23 -18.24 -0.67
CA ASP A 401 -0.91 -17.76 -1.46
C ASP A 401 -0.90 -16.24 -1.71
N PHE A 402 0.10 -15.51 -1.19
CA PHE A 402 0.26 -14.08 -1.46
C PHE A 402 0.61 -13.87 -2.93
N LEU A 403 -0.18 -13.06 -3.64
CA LEU A 403 0.02 -12.83 -5.06
C LEU A 403 1.17 -11.83 -5.29
N ILE A 404 2.05 -12.13 -6.25
CA ILE A 404 2.97 -11.13 -6.80
C ILE A 404 2.73 -11.05 -8.30
N LEU A 405 2.26 -9.89 -8.75
CA LEU A 405 2.17 -9.52 -10.16
C LEU A 405 3.30 -8.55 -10.50
N VAL A 406 3.70 -8.50 -11.77
CA VAL A 406 4.64 -7.51 -12.29
C VAL A 406 4.05 -6.79 -13.50
N ASN A 407 4.28 -5.49 -13.68
CA ASN A 407 4.03 -4.84 -14.98
C ASN A 407 5.06 -5.38 -15.98
N ALA A 408 4.65 -6.08 -17.04
CA ALA A 408 5.60 -6.65 -18.01
C ALA A 408 5.42 -6.10 -19.42
N GLY A 409 4.39 -5.28 -19.66
CA GLY A 409 3.94 -4.93 -21.01
C GLY A 409 3.61 -6.18 -21.84
N ASP A 410 4.12 -6.24 -23.07
CA ASP A 410 4.08 -7.45 -23.90
C ASP A 410 5.25 -8.42 -23.66
N GLY A 411 6.10 -8.17 -22.65
CA GLY A 411 7.31 -8.92 -22.38
C GLY A 411 7.14 -10.15 -21.48
N LYS A 412 8.08 -11.10 -21.60
CA LYS A 412 8.17 -12.30 -20.75
C LYS A 412 9.22 -12.12 -19.65
N VAL A 413 9.01 -12.77 -18.50
CA VAL A 413 9.85 -12.65 -17.29
C VAL A 413 10.46 -14.00 -16.84
N PRO A 414 11.24 -14.70 -17.69
CA PRO A 414 11.68 -16.07 -17.43
C PRO A 414 12.51 -16.22 -16.15
N VAL A 415 13.38 -15.26 -15.82
CA VAL A 415 14.22 -15.28 -14.62
C VAL A 415 13.39 -15.15 -13.33
N HIS A 416 12.21 -14.55 -13.39
CA HIS A 416 11.36 -14.23 -12.25
C HIS A 416 10.17 -15.21 -12.08
N SER A 417 10.03 -16.14 -13.03
CA SER A 417 8.85 -17.00 -13.20
C SER A 417 8.50 -17.84 -11.96
N GLU A 418 9.51 -18.30 -11.20
CA GLU A 418 9.30 -19.09 -9.98
C GLU A 418 8.77 -18.28 -8.78
N TYR A 419 8.83 -16.94 -8.84
CA TYR A 419 8.39 -16.03 -7.77
C TYR A 419 7.07 -15.31 -8.09
N VAL A 420 6.72 -15.19 -9.37
CA VAL A 420 5.63 -14.34 -9.88
C VAL A 420 4.39 -15.18 -10.22
N ASN A 421 3.21 -14.70 -9.82
CA ASN A 421 1.90 -15.30 -10.15
C ASN A 421 1.33 -14.80 -11.48
N GLY A 422 1.69 -13.59 -11.88
CA GLY A 422 0.98 -12.91 -12.97
C GLY A 422 1.70 -11.71 -13.54
N SER A 423 1.20 -11.21 -14.66
CA SER A 423 1.67 -9.96 -15.25
C SER A 423 0.51 -9.03 -15.57
N PHE A 424 0.70 -7.76 -15.24
CA PHE A 424 -0.02 -6.67 -15.86
C PHE A 424 0.60 -6.38 -17.24
N MET A 425 -0.18 -6.57 -18.30
CA MET A 425 0.27 -6.43 -19.68
C MET A 425 -0.22 -5.10 -20.25
N GLU A 426 0.52 -4.05 -19.93
CA GLU A 426 0.31 -2.70 -20.43
C GLU A 426 0.71 -2.58 -21.90
N ILE A 427 -0.28 -2.51 -22.80
CA ILE A 427 -0.05 -2.47 -24.25
C ILE A 427 -0.85 -1.35 -24.91
N GLY A 428 -0.31 -0.77 -25.98
CA GLY A 428 -0.98 0.28 -26.74
C GLY A 428 -0.73 0.19 -28.25
N PRO A 429 -1.42 1.02 -29.05
CA PRO A 429 -1.34 0.96 -30.50
C PRO A 429 -0.03 1.54 -31.04
N TRP A 430 0.50 0.93 -32.10
CA TRP A 430 1.80 1.33 -32.69
C TRP A 430 1.70 2.47 -33.71
N HIS A 431 0.49 2.75 -34.21
CA HIS A 431 0.19 3.85 -35.12
C HIS A 431 -1.32 4.14 -35.15
N GLN A 432 -1.72 5.25 -35.77
CA GLN A 432 -3.11 5.72 -35.92
C GLN A 432 -4.11 4.71 -36.52
N GLY A 433 -3.64 3.59 -37.06
CA GLY A 433 -4.46 2.59 -37.75
C GLY A 433 -4.78 1.33 -36.95
N GLY A 434 -4.13 1.08 -35.81
CA GLY A 434 -4.41 -0.13 -35.04
C GLY A 434 -3.24 -0.73 -34.26
N TYR A 435 -3.50 -1.94 -33.80
CA TYR A 435 -2.50 -2.94 -33.44
C TYR A 435 -2.18 -3.76 -34.70
N SER A 436 -0.89 -4.07 -34.95
CA SER A 436 -0.50 -4.90 -36.09
C SER A 436 -0.66 -6.40 -35.76
N ASP A 437 -0.99 -7.23 -36.75
CA ASP A 437 -1.10 -8.70 -36.59
C ASP A 437 0.15 -9.32 -35.93
N LYS A 438 1.36 -8.92 -36.36
CA LYS A 438 2.63 -9.35 -35.73
C LYS A 438 2.68 -9.02 -34.23
N TYR A 439 2.12 -7.88 -33.82
CA TYR A 439 2.12 -7.48 -32.41
C TYR A 439 1.03 -8.20 -31.61
N LEU A 440 -0.16 -8.43 -32.20
CA LEU A 440 -1.19 -9.28 -31.58
C LEU A 440 -0.65 -10.70 -31.30
N GLN A 441 0.10 -11.28 -32.26
CA GLN A 441 0.80 -12.55 -32.06
C GLN A 441 1.84 -12.52 -30.93
N ALA A 442 2.51 -11.39 -30.69
CA ALA A 442 3.45 -11.25 -29.57
C ALA A 442 2.70 -11.20 -28.22
N VAL A 443 1.56 -10.50 -28.16
CA VAL A 443 0.68 -10.47 -26.98
C VAL A 443 0.14 -11.86 -26.66
N GLU A 444 -0.31 -12.61 -27.66
CA GLU A 444 -0.75 -14.02 -27.51
C GLU A 444 0.37 -14.94 -27.00
N ASP A 445 1.58 -14.82 -27.57
CA ASP A 445 2.75 -15.59 -27.17
C ASP A 445 3.18 -15.30 -25.72
N THR A 446 3.01 -14.06 -25.25
CA THR A 446 3.26 -13.69 -23.85
C THR A 446 2.14 -14.17 -22.92
N LEU A 447 0.86 -14.01 -23.27
CA LEU A 447 -0.27 -14.56 -22.50
C LEU A 447 -0.11 -16.07 -22.26
N LEU A 448 0.09 -16.85 -23.33
CA LEU A 448 0.26 -18.31 -23.25
C LEU A 448 1.54 -18.71 -22.52
N TRP A 449 2.61 -17.93 -22.63
CA TRP A 449 3.83 -18.17 -21.87
C TRP A 449 3.58 -17.94 -20.37
N ASN A 450 2.85 -16.89 -19.99
CA ASN A 450 2.53 -16.61 -18.60
C ASN A 450 1.68 -17.73 -17.96
N GLU A 451 0.61 -18.16 -18.64
CA GLU A 451 -0.25 -19.29 -18.19
C GLU A 451 0.55 -20.56 -17.91
N LYS A 452 1.62 -20.79 -18.67
CA LYS A 452 2.44 -22.00 -18.60
C LYS A 452 3.59 -21.93 -17.59
N ASN A 453 4.18 -20.75 -17.38
CA ASN A 453 5.47 -20.61 -16.68
C ASN A 453 5.38 -19.88 -15.33
N LEU A 454 4.31 -19.11 -15.06
CA LEU A 454 4.14 -18.41 -13.78
C LEU A 454 3.50 -19.30 -12.70
N ARG A 455 3.69 -18.92 -11.43
CA ARG A 455 3.11 -19.61 -10.26
C ARG A 455 1.59 -19.64 -10.32
N SER A 456 1.00 -20.71 -9.80
CA SER A 456 -0.45 -20.79 -9.57
C SER A 456 -0.85 -20.04 -8.28
N PRO A 457 -2.03 -19.39 -8.22
CA PRO A 457 -2.95 -19.15 -9.33
C PRO A 457 -2.35 -18.16 -10.33
N GLN A 458 -2.46 -18.46 -11.63
CA GLN A 458 -1.96 -17.62 -12.70
C GLN A 458 -2.87 -16.40 -12.91
N ILE A 459 -2.27 -15.20 -12.99
CA ILE A 459 -3.00 -13.93 -13.14
C ILE A 459 -2.43 -13.11 -14.30
N ASN A 460 -2.89 -13.41 -15.51
CA ASN A 460 -2.73 -12.48 -16.62
C ASN A 460 -3.73 -11.33 -16.49
N SER A 461 -3.27 -10.08 -16.60
CA SER A 461 -4.14 -8.90 -16.59
C SER A 461 -3.84 -8.08 -17.85
N LEU A 462 -4.64 -8.28 -18.91
CA LEU A 462 -4.42 -7.67 -20.21
C LEU A 462 -4.97 -6.24 -20.25
N ARG A 463 -4.12 -5.24 -20.53
CA ARG A 463 -4.49 -3.82 -20.58
C ARG A 463 -4.20 -3.19 -21.94
N PRO A 464 -5.09 -3.33 -22.93
CA PRO A 464 -4.97 -2.61 -24.19
C PRO A 464 -5.50 -1.19 -24.05
N GLN A 465 -4.72 -0.24 -24.55
CA GLN A 465 -5.13 1.16 -24.69
C GLN A 465 -6.14 1.32 -25.84
N GLY A 466 -7.13 2.18 -25.61
CA GLY A 466 -8.08 2.62 -26.62
C GLY A 466 -7.48 3.54 -27.67
N PHE A 467 -8.28 3.92 -28.66
CA PHE A 467 -7.92 4.91 -29.66
C PHE A 467 -8.58 6.24 -29.32
N GLY A 468 -7.84 7.15 -28.68
CA GLY A 468 -8.35 8.47 -28.24
C GLY A 468 -8.88 9.38 -29.35
N GLN A 469 -8.55 9.10 -30.61
CA GLN A 469 -9.15 9.77 -31.77
C GLN A 469 -10.65 9.45 -31.96
N TYR A 470 -11.17 8.45 -31.25
CA TYR A 470 -12.58 8.04 -31.25
C TYR A 470 -13.17 8.13 -29.84
N ALA A 471 -14.48 8.35 -29.75
CA ALA A 471 -15.18 8.23 -28.46
C ALA A 471 -14.99 6.80 -27.89
N PRO A 472 -14.96 6.61 -26.56
CA PRO A 472 -14.73 5.28 -25.96
C PRO A 472 -15.75 4.23 -26.41
N ASP A 473 -17.01 4.65 -26.59
CA ASP A 473 -18.11 3.78 -27.03
C ASP A 473 -18.30 3.74 -28.57
N ALA A 474 -17.39 4.33 -29.34
CA ALA A 474 -17.44 4.31 -30.81
C ALA A 474 -17.31 2.87 -31.36
N PRO A 475 -17.83 2.59 -32.57
CA PRO A 475 -17.73 1.26 -33.20
C PRO A 475 -16.30 0.70 -33.27
N GLU A 476 -15.31 1.55 -33.51
CA GLU A 476 -13.90 1.20 -33.60
C GLU A 476 -13.33 0.73 -32.25
N ASN A 477 -13.55 1.49 -31.18
CA ASN A 477 -13.12 1.13 -29.83
C ASN A 477 -13.89 -0.10 -29.33
N LYS A 478 -15.19 -0.20 -29.59
CA LYS A 478 -15.99 -1.41 -29.31
C LYS A 478 -15.46 -2.65 -30.04
N ARG A 479 -14.99 -2.53 -31.30
CA ARG A 479 -14.36 -3.65 -32.03
C ARG A 479 -13.07 -4.11 -31.37
N TRP A 480 -12.18 -3.19 -31.05
CA TRP A 480 -10.91 -3.51 -30.39
C TRP A 480 -11.11 -4.08 -28.97
N MET A 481 -12.05 -3.53 -28.20
CA MET A 481 -12.47 -4.07 -26.91
C MET A 481 -12.93 -5.53 -27.03
N ARG A 482 -13.80 -5.86 -28.00
CA ARG A 482 -14.22 -7.25 -28.24
C ARG A 482 -13.05 -8.15 -28.64
N LEU A 483 -12.17 -7.67 -29.54
CA LEU A 483 -10.98 -8.40 -29.95
C LEU A 483 -10.11 -8.76 -28.75
N PHE A 484 -9.78 -7.81 -27.87
CA PHE A 484 -8.89 -8.08 -26.74
C PHE A 484 -9.58 -8.87 -25.62
N THR A 485 -10.86 -8.63 -25.38
CA THR A 485 -11.66 -9.44 -24.43
C THR A 485 -11.66 -10.91 -24.87
N THR A 486 -11.91 -11.18 -26.15
CA THR A 486 -11.94 -12.56 -26.68
C THR A 486 -10.55 -13.17 -26.89
N MET A 487 -9.53 -12.38 -27.20
CA MET A 487 -8.12 -12.81 -27.16
C MET A 487 -7.77 -13.31 -25.75
N SER A 488 -8.04 -12.49 -24.71
CA SER A 488 -7.83 -12.86 -23.32
C SER A 488 -8.56 -14.16 -22.98
N LEU A 489 -9.89 -14.22 -23.21
CA LEU A 489 -10.69 -15.42 -22.95
C LEU A 489 -10.20 -16.68 -23.69
N THR A 490 -9.72 -16.55 -24.92
CA THR A 490 -9.24 -17.70 -25.71
C THR A 490 -7.83 -18.16 -25.33
N HIS A 491 -7.02 -17.30 -24.71
CA HIS A 491 -5.61 -17.56 -24.39
C HIS A 491 -5.33 -17.67 -22.89
N SER A 492 -6.27 -17.26 -22.03
CA SER A 492 -6.08 -17.08 -20.58
C SER A 492 -7.40 -17.27 -19.84
N ASP A 493 -7.33 -17.52 -18.52
CA ASP A 493 -8.47 -17.41 -17.59
C ASP A 493 -8.45 -16.10 -16.79
N GLY A 494 -7.51 -15.20 -17.10
CA GLY A 494 -7.23 -13.98 -16.37
C GLY A 494 -8.23 -12.85 -16.62
N TYR A 495 -7.74 -11.62 -16.49
CA TYR A 495 -8.52 -10.40 -16.45
C TYR A 495 -8.24 -9.51 -17.67
N ILE A 496 -9.22 -8.68 -18.04
CA ILE A 496 -9.13 -7.71 -19.15
C ILE A 496 -9.52 -6.31 -18.66
N LEU A 497 -8.87 -5.27 -19.18
CA LEU A 497 -9.34 -3.88 -19.06
C LEU A 497 -9.00 -3.12 -20.35
N TYR A 498 -10.01 -2.68 -21.09
CA TYR A 498 -9.83 -1.85 -22.28
C TYR A 498 -10.06 -0.37 -21.94
N THR A 499 -9.00 0.44 -21.96
CA THR A 499 -9.07 1.86 -21.57
C THR A 499 -9.54 2.74 -22.73
N THR A 500 -9.87 4.01 -22.47
CA THR A 500 -10.33 4.91 -23.54
C THR A 500 -9.23 5.29 -24.52
N GLY A 501 -7.99 5.38 -24.04
CA GLY A 501 -6.84 5.92 -24.77
C GLY A 501 -6.97 7.41 -25.13
N ARG A 502 -7.82 8.19 -24.44
CA ARG A 502 -7.94 9.64 -24.66
C ARG A 502 -6.65 10.42 -24.35
N SER A 503 -5.85 9.90 -23.43
CA SER A 503 -4.50 10.37 -23.16
C SER A 503 -3.46 9.61 -24.00
N ASP A 504 -2.37 10.28 -24.34
CA ASP A 504 -1.12 9.60 -24.69
C ASP A 504 -0.57 8.80 -23.47
N PHE A 505 0.41 7.92 -23.70
CA PHE A 505 0.94 6.92 -22.74
C PHE A 505 1.42 7.42 -21.35
N PHE A 506 1.47 8.74 -21.12
CA PHE A 506 2.01 9.35 -19.91
C PHE A 506 1.05 10.35 -19.24
N ASN A 507 -0.25 10.20 -19.54
CA ASN A 507 -1.35 11.15 -19.29
C ASN A 507 -1.39 12.30 -20.29
N GLY A 508 -2.59 12.88 -20.48
CA GLY A 508 -2.85 13.93 -21.47
C GLY A 508 -3.61 15.10 -20.86
N PHE A 509 -3.83 16.13 -21.68
CA PHE A 509 -4.74 17.24 -21.35
C PHE A 509 -5.79 17.37 -22.47
N ASP A 510 -7.03 17.69 -22.12
CA ASP A 510 -8.10 17.94 -23.10
C ASP A 510 -7.90 19.28 -23.82
N GLU A 511 -8.77 19.60 -24.78
CA GLU A 511 -8.71 20.86 -25.54
C GLU A 511 -8.85 22.14 -24.67
N LYS A 512 -9.29 22.00 -23.42
CA LYS A 512 -9.41 23.09 -22.42
C LYS A 512 -8.22 23.17 -21.48
N GLY A 513 -7.36 22.16 -21.46
CA GLY A 513 -6.27 22.01 -20.50
C GLY A 513 -6.65 21.23 -19.23
N ASP A 514 -7.81 20.56 -19.22
CA ASP A 514 -8.19 19.68 -18.11
C ASP A 514 -7.42 18.35 -18.19
N PHE A 515 -7.02 17.80 -17.04
CA PHE A 515 -6.20 16.58 -16.97
C PHE A 515 -6.99 15.33 -17.41
N ILE A 516 -6.40 14.52 -18.30
CA ILE A 516 -6.93 13.22 -18.75
C ILE A 516 -6.04 12.10 -18.17
N PRO A 517 -6.58 11.24 -17.28
CA PRO A 517 -5.86 10.10 -16.73
C PRO A 517 -5.51 9.03 -17.78
N HIS A 518 -4.49 8.21 -17.53
CA HIS A 518 -3.92 7.26 -18.49
C HIS A 518 -4.69 5.92 -18.58
N HIS A 519 -5.28 5.51 -17.47
CA HIS A 519 -5.93 4.21 -17.33
C HIS A 519 -7.47 4.31 -17.28
N GLU A 520 -8.05 5.50 -17.53
CA GLU A 520 -9.51 5.70 -17.52
C GLU A 520 -10.25 4.79 -18.53
N HIS A 521 -11.44 4.33 -18.15
CA HIS A 521 -12.27 3.46 -18.97
C HIS A 521 -13.75 3.75 -18.81
N ILE A 522 -14.54 3.19 -19.73
CA ILE A 522 -15.98 3.03 -19.57
C ILE A 522 -16.30 1.56 -19.32
N TRP A 523 -17.51 1.27 -18.82
CA TRP A 523 -18.02 -0.09 -18.75
C TRP A 523 -18.63 -0.45 -20.10
N TYR A 524 -18.21 -1.57 -20.69
CA TYR A 524 -18.79 -2.06 -21.93
C TYR A 524 -19.79 -3.18 -21.58
N ASP A 525 -21.04 -3.07 -22.04
CA ASP A 525 -22.08 -4.08 -21.76
C ASP A 525 -21.71 -5.50 -22.25
N PHE A 526 -20.76 -5.59 -23.18
CA PHE A 526 -20.13 -6.83 -23.61
C PHE A 526 -19.50 -7.65 -22.46
N TRP A 527 -19.02 -6.98 -21.41
CA TRP A 527 -18.47 -7.61 -20.21
C TRP A 527 -19.54 -8.16 -19.27
N ASN A 528 -20.82 -7.78 -19.43
CA ASN A 528 -21.94 -8.37 -18.68
C ASN A 528 -22.29 -9.79 -19.16
N ALA A 529 -21.68 -10.28 -20.25
CA ALA A 529 -21.96 -11.59 -20.83
C ALA A 529 -21.65 -12.71 -19.82
N PRO A 530 -22.63 -13.52 -19.37
CA PRO A 530 -22.41 -14.52 -18.33
C PRO A 530 -21.82 -15.80 -18.93
N LEU A 531 -20.58 -15.75 -19.41
CA LEU A 531 -19.93 -16.83 -20.15
C LEU A 531 -19.59 -18.04 -19.27
N GLY A 532 -19.60 -17.86 -17.94
CA GLY A 532 -19.42 -18.93 -16.97
C GLY A 532 -17.96 -19.37 -16.86
N ARG A 533 -17.71 -20.68 -16.87
CA ARG A 533 -16.38 -21.27 -16.64
C ARG A 533 -15.83 -21.96 -17.88
N PRO A 534 -14.51 -21.96 -18.12
CA PRO A 534 -13.91 -22.61 -19.28
C PRO A 534 -14.13 -24.13 -19.26
N ILE A 535 -14.34 -24.72 -20.43
CA ILE A 535 -14.40 -26.18 -20.62
C ILE A 535 -13.07 -26.66 -21.23
N GLY A 536 -12.51 -27.72 -20.65
CA GLY A 536 -11.27 -28.35 -21.14
C GLY A 536 -9.98 -27.92 -20.42
N GLY A 537 -10.06 -27.12 -19.36
CA GLY A 537 -8.90 -26.72 -18.54
C GLY A 537 -7.84 -25.95 -19.33
N ASP A 538 -6.57 -26.02 -18.92
CA ASP A 538 -5.48 -25.29 -19.56
C ASP A 538 -5.23 -25.72 -21.02
N GLU A 539 -5.52 -26.98 -21.36
CA GLU A 539 -5.39 -27.50 -22.73
C GLU A 539 -6.35 -26.83 -23.74
N SER A 540 -7.34 -26.07 -23.26
CA SER A 540 -8.26 -25.29 -24.10
C SER A 540 -7.73 -23.90 -24.50
N LYS A 541 -6.63 -23.44 -23.88
CA LYS A 541 -6.04 -22.10 -24.11
C LYS A 541 -5.19 -22.08 -25.39
N GLY A 542 -5.35 -21.04 -26.22
CA GLY A 542 -4.58 -20.83 -27.45
C GLY A 542 -4.86 -21.85 -28.56
N VAL A 543 -5.98 -22.57 -28.52
CA VAL A 543 -6.29 -23.63 -29.50
C VAL A 543 -6.86 -23.05 -30.78
N LEU A 544 -6.10 -23.17 -31.88
CA LEU A 544 -6.56 -22.83 -33.23
C LEU A 544 -7.77 -23.67 -33.65
N HIS A 545 -8.76 -23.02 -34.25
CA HIS A 545 -9.99 -23.64 -34.70
C HIS A 545 -9.73 -24.66 -35.82
N LYS A 546 -10.26 -25.88 -35.63
CA LYS A 546 -10.21 -26.98 -36.60
C LYS A 546 -11.49 -27.00 -37.43
N THR A 547 -11.33 -26.86 -38.74
CA THR A 547 -12.42 -27.02 -39.71
C THR A 547 -12.97 -28.45 -39.70
N SER A 548 -14.20 -28.62 -40.19
CA SER A 548 -14.84 -29.94 -40.40
C SER A 548 -14.08 -30.89 -41.34
N LYS A 549 -13.05 -30.40 -42.04
CA LYS A 549 -12.14 -31.19 -42.90
C LYS A 549 -10.81 -31.52 -42.23
N GLY A 550 -10.62 -31.18 -40.96
CA GLY A 550 -9.43 -31.50 -40.15
C GLY A 550 -8.26 -30.52 -40.27
N GLY A 551 -8.33 -29.52 -41.15
CA GLY A 551 -7.34 -28.44 -41.23
C GLY A 551 -7.61 -27.33 -40.21
N THR A 552 -6.57 -26.71 -39.66
CA THR A 552 -6.68 -25.52 -38.80
C THR A 552 -6.79 -24.23 -39.62
N ILE A 553 -7.45 -23.22 -39.08
CA ILE A 553 -7.41 -21.84 -39.58
C ILE A 553 -6.45 -21.06 -38.67
N ASP A 554 -5.33 -20.59 -39.23
CA ASP A 554 -4.41 -19.72 -38.51
C ASP A 554 -5.09 -18.40 -38.14
N GLY A 555 -4.78 -17.88 -36.95
CA GLY A 555 -5.39 -16.66 -36.41
C GLY A 555 -6.88 -16.75 -36.07
N LEU A 556 -7.50 -17.94 -36.05
CA LEU A 556 -8.88 -18.12 -35.60
C LEU A 556 -8.91 -19.04 -34.37
N PHE A 557 -9.41 -18.52 -33.25
CA PHE A 557 -9.47 -19.22 -31.97
C PHE A 557 -10.93 -19.28 -31.50
N ILE A 558 -11.35 -20.45 -31.02
CA ILE A 558 -12.68 -20.66 -30.42
C ILE A 558 -12.47 -21.48 -29.15
N ARG A 559 -12.86 -20.91 -28.00
CA ARG A 559 -12.80 -21.58 -26.70
C ARG A 559 -14.20 -21.73 -26.13
N GLU A 560 -14.53 -22.93 -25.65
CA GLU A 560 -15.83 -23.22 -25.05
C GLU A 560 -15.83 -22.96 -23.54
N PHE A 561 -16.96 -22.48 -23.07
CA PHE A 561 -17.29 -22.26 -21.67
C PHE A 561 -18.65 -22.91 -21.36
N THR A 562 -18.98 -23.06 -20.07
CA THR A 562 -20.26 -23.66 -19.63
C THR A 562 -21.45 -23.03 -20.34
N ASN A 563 -21.41 -21.71 -20.54
CA ASN A 563 -22.53 -20.92 -21.01
C ASN A 563 -22.38 -20.44 -22.47
N GLY A 564 -21.28 -20.74 -23.16
CA GLY A 564 -21.06 -20.18 -24.49
C GLY A 564 -19.68 -20.45 -25.09
N TRP A 565 -19.33 -19.63 -26.07
CA TRP A 565 -18.00 -19.63 -26.70
C TRP A 565 -17.46 -18.20 -26.79
N ALA A 566 -16.17 -18.04 -26.53
CA ALA A 566 -15.43 -16.86 -26.96
C ALA A 566 -14.78 -17.15 -28.32
N VAL A 567 -14.92 -16.22 -29.27
CA VAL A 567 -14.34 -16.33 -30.60
C VAL A 567 -13.47 -15.12 -30.88
N TYR A 568 -12.21 -15.37 -31.26
CA TYR A 568 -11.24 -14.36 -31.61
C TYR A 568 -10.69 -14.61 -33.02
N ASN A 569 -10.69 -13.59 -33.88
CA ASN A 569 -10.24 -13.69 -35.27
C ASN A 569 -9.26 -12.58 -35.67
N ARG A 570 -8.07 -13.00 -36.08
CA ARG A 570 -7.02 -12.22 -36.77
C ARG A 570 -6.49 -12.95 -38.03
N SER A 571 -7.32 -13.79 -38.66
CA SER A 571 -6.91 -14.66 -39.76
C SER A 571 -6.71 -13.96 -41.12
N GLY A 572 -6.73 -12.63 -41.16
CA GLY A 572 -6.55 -11.80 -42.36
C GLY A 572 -7.81 -11.64 -43.21
N LYS A 573 -8.96 -12.15 -42.74
CA LYS A 573 -10.28 -12.06 -43.39
C LYS A 573 -11.42 -12.45 -42.46
N SER A 574 -12.64 -12.09 -42.84
CA SER A 574 -13.85 -12.60 -42.18
C SER A 574 -13.96 -14.12 -42.32
N GLN A 575 -14.39 -14.78 -41.25
CA GLN A 575 -14.57 -16.23 -41.19
C GLN A 575 -16.04 -16.56 -40.93
N GLU A 576 -16.57 -17.53 -41.68
CA GLU A 576 -17.83 -18.19 -41.33
C GLU A 576 -17.52 -19.32 -40.36
N ILE A 577 -18.06 -19.22 -39.14
CA ILE A 577 -17.94 -20.25 -38.11
C ILE A 577 -19.29 -20.95 -37.92
N ARG A 578 -19.24 -22.22 -37.48
CA ARG A 578 -20.44 -22.98 -37.13
C ARG A 578 -20.28 -23.57 -35.73
N LEU A 579 -21.15 -23.14 -34.82
CA LEU A 579 -21.19 -23.62 -33.45
C LEU A 579 -22.03 -24.92 -33.36
N PRO A 580 -21.86 -25.74 -32.30
CA PRO A 580 -22.56 -27.02 -32.17
C PRO A 580 -24.09 -26.90 -32.06
N GLU A 581 -24.57 -25.79 -31.51
CA GLU A 581 -25.98 -25.48 -31.28
C GLU A 581 -26.28 -24.00 -31.60
N GLN A 582 -27.53 -23.56 -31.39
CA GLN A 582 -27.88 -22.15 -31.57
C GLN A 582 -27.31 -21.31 -30.42
N ALA A 583 -26.60 -20.25 -30.77
CA ALA A 583 -26.10 -19.26 -29.85
C ALA A 583 -26.46 -17.84 -30.31
N THR A 584 -26.50 -16.89 -29.37
CA THR A 584 -26.72 -15.47 -29.63
C THR A 584 -25.41 -14.73 -29.43
N GLY A 585 -24.98 -13.95 -30.43
CA GLY A 585 -23.81 -13.08 -30.30
C GLY A 585 -24.12 -11.89 -29.38
N VAL A 586 -23.22 -11.56 -28.46
CA VAL A 586 -23.42 -10.48 -27.48
C VAL A 586 -23.30 -9.11 -28.14
N GLY A 587 -22.32 -8.90 -29.02
CA GLY A 587 -22.15 -7.65 -29.76
C GLY A 587 -23.02 -7.53 -31.01
N SER A 588 -23.44 -8.66 -31.60
CA SER A 588 -24.22 -8.72 -32.84
C SER A 588 -25.72 -8.96 -32.64
N GLU A 589 -26.16 -9.42 -31.46
CA GLU A 589 -27.54 -9.83 -31.13
C GLU A 589 -28.13 -10.96 -32.03
N LEU A 590 -27.34 -11.49 -32.97
CA LEU A 590 -27.80 -12.48 -33.93
C LEU A 590 -27.80 -13.89 -33.32
N ARG A 591 -28.99 -14.49 -33.21
CA ARG A 591 -29.18 -15.89 -32.84
C ARG A 591 -29.10 -16.82 -34.05
N ASN A 592 -28.10 -17.70 -34.12
CA ASN A 592 -27.92 -18.65 -35.21
C ASN A 592 -27.06 -19.86 -34.76
N THR A 593 -26.86 -20.84 -35.64
CA THR A 593 -25.78 -21.85 -35.52
C THR A 593 -24.54 -21.48 -36.34
N THR A 594 -24.72 -20.63 -37.37
CA THR A 594 -23.66 -20.16 -38.27
C THR A 594 -23.54 -18.65 -38.12
N HIS A 595 -22.32 -18.17 -37.88
CA HIS A 595 -22.04 -16.75 -37.71
C HIS A 595 -20.85 -16.30 -38.56
N ILE A 596 -20.80 -15.01 -38.87
CA ILE A 596 -19.68 -14.39 -39.58
C ILE A 596 -18.93 -13.52 -38.57
N ILE A 597 -17.66 -13.82 -38.35
CA ILE A 597 -16.75 -13.00 -37.56
C ILE A 597 -15.86 -12.19 -38.51
N PRO A 598 -15.86 -10.85 -38.44
CA PRO A 598 -14.92 -10.02 -39.19
C PRO A 598 -13.45 -10.33 -38.84
N ASP A 599 -12.53 -9.90 -39.70
CA ASP A 599 -11.10 -9.88 -39.32
C ASP A 599 -10.82 -8.77 -38.30
N LEU A 600 -9.83 -9.01 -37.43
CA LEU A 600 -9.47 -8.10 -36.33
C LEU A 600 -10.67 -7.71 -35.46
N ASP A 601 -11.47 -8.71 -35.09
CA ASP A 601 -12.62 -8.60 -34.21
C ASP A 601 -12.78 -9.86 -33.34
N GLY A 602 -13.71 -9.80 -32.39
CA GLY A 602 -14.14 -10.93 -31.58
C GLY A 602 -15.63 -10.87 -31.25
N GLU A 603 -16.16 -11.96 -30.75
CA GLU A 603 -17.54 -12.06 -30.28
C GLU A 603 -17.66 -13.10 -29.16
N ILE A 604 -18.63 -12.89 -28.27
CA ILE A 604 -19.06 -13.90 -27.30
C ILE A 604 -20.41 -14.44 -27.77
N TYR A 605 -20.54 -15.77 -27.79
CA TYR A 605 -21.75 -16.47 -28.21
C TYR A 605 -22.36 -17.23 -27.05
N LEU A 606 -23.51 -16.77 -26.55
CA LEU A 606 -24.22 -17.40 -25.42
C LEU A 606 -25.14 -18.51 -25.91
N LYS A 607 -25.11 -19.67 -25.25
CA LYS A 607 -25.95 -20.84 -25.54
C LYS A 607 -27.43 -20.49 -25.41
N SER A 608 -28.27 -21.10 -26.25
CA SER A 608 -29.73 -20.85 -26.28
C SER A 608 -30.46 -21.05 -24.94
N ALA A 609 -29.91 -21.87 -24.03
CA ALA A 609 -30.45 -22.11 -22.69
C ALA A 609 -30.20 -20.95 -21.69
N LEU A 610 -29.68 -19.81 -22.16
CA LEU A 610 -29.39 -18.60 -21.37
C LEU A 610 -30.19 -17.38 -21.82
N GLN A 611 -31.31 -17.61 -22.53
CA GLN A 611 -32.48 -16.87 -22.08
C GLN A 611 -32.65 -17.30 -20.62
N THR A 612 -32.43 -16.37 -19.69
CA THR A 612 -32.75 -16.55 -18.28
C THR A 612 -34.11 -17.22 -18.20
N PRO A 613 -34.27 -18.30 -17.40
CA PRO A 613 -35.61 -18.58 -16.88
C PRO A 613 -36.07 -17.24 -16.31
N PRO A 614 -37.23 -16.69 -16.74
CA PRO A 614 -37.74 -15.49 -16.12
C PRO A 614 -37.79 -15.75 -14.60
N THR A 615 -37.56 -14.73 -13.77
CA THR A 615 -37.30 -14.84 -12.30
C THR A 615 -38.39 -15.55 -11.47
N VAL A 616 -39.40 -16.05 -12.16
CA VAL A 616 -40.63 -16.72 -11.77
C VAL A 616 -40.65 -18.24 -12.03
N ASP A 617 -39.67 -18.81 -12.76
CA ASP A 617 -39.42 -20.27 -12.75
C ASP A 617 -38.68 -20.62 -11.45
N VAL A 618 -39.46 -20.70 -10.37
CA VAL A 618 -38.95 -20.93 -9.01
C VAL A 618 -38.64 -22.39 -8.73
N ASN A 619 -39.11 -23.30 -9.59
CA ASN A 619 -38.90 -24.73 -9.44
C ASN A 619 -37.68 -25.23 -10.24
N GLY A 620 -37.28 -24.51 -11.29
CA GLY A 620 -36.08 -24.79 -12.09
C GLY A 620 -36.27 -25.89 -13.13
N ASP A 621 -37.51 -26.23 -13.50
CA ASP A 621 -37.80 -27.22 -14.56
C ASP A 621 -37.70 -26.65 -15.99
N GLY A 622 -37.53 -25.33 -16.13
CA GLY A 622 -37.44 -24.63 -17.40
C GLY A 622 -38.78 -24.24 -18.01
N THR A 623 -39.90 -24.37 -17.28
CA THR A 623 -41.25 -24.03 -17.76
C THR A 623 -42.11 -23.35 -16.69
N VAL A 624 -42.41 -22.05 -16.86
CA VAL A 624 -43.30 -21.33 -15.92
C VAL A 624 -44.74 -21.84 -16.04
N ASN A 625 -45.21 -22.54 -15.00
CA ASN A 625 -46.51 -23.19 -14.98
C ASN A 625 -47.19 -23.18 -13.59
N ILE A 626 -48.27 -23.95 -13.42
CA ILE A 626 -49.03 -24.02 -12.17
C ILE A 626 -48.20 -24.51 -10.97
N LEU A 627 -47.13 -25.27 -11.22
CA LEU A 627 -46.21 -25.75 -10.18
C LEU A 627 -45.39 -24.60 -9.55
N ASP A 628 -45.06 -23.56 -10.32
CA ASP A 628 -44.35 -22.37 -9.82
C ASP A 628 -45.24 -21.51 -8.92
N LEU A 629 -46.52 -21.35 -9.28
CA LEU A 629 -47.50 -20.74 -8.38
C LEU A 629 -47.65 -21.54 -7.07
N VAL A 630 -47.58 -22.87 -7.14
CA VAL A 630 -47.63 -23.71 -5.94
C VAL A 630 -46.35 -23.56 -5.11
N ALA A 631 -45.18 -23.45 -5.74
CA ALA A 631 -43.91 -23.22 -5.04
C ALA A 631 -43.87 -21.86 -4.32
N VAL A 632 -44.28 -20.77 -4.99
CA VAL A 632 -44.43 -19.44 -4.36
C VAL A 632 -45.50 -19.47 -3.25
N ALA A 633 -46.66 -20.08 -3.46
CA ALA A 633 -47.71 -20.17 -2.44
C ALA A 633 -47.25 -20.94 -1.19
N ASN A 634 -46.40 -21.96 -1.36
CA ASN A 634 -45.76 -22.68 -0.25
C ASN A 634 -44.67 -21.83 0.46
N GLY A 635 -44.23 -20.74 -0.14
CA GLY A 635 -43.29 -19.75 0.42
C GLY A 635 -43.93 -18.65 1.26
N PHE A 636 -45.27 -18.53 1.28
CA PHE A 636 -45.97 -17.42 1.96
C PHE A 636 -45.58 -17.29 3.44
N GLY A 637 -45.10 -16.10 3.82
CA GLY A 637 -44.60 -15.83 5.18
C GLY A 637 -43.23 -16.43 5.49
N LYS A 638 -42.44 -16.77 4.46
CA LYS A 638 -41.02 -17.12 4.52
C LYS A 638 -40.22 -16.16 3.64
N ASP A 639 -38.90 -16.30 3.68
CA ASP A 639 -37.96 -15.44 2.95
C ASP A 639 -37.78 -15.86 1.46
N THR A 640 -38.25 -17.04 1.06
CA THR A 640 -38.14 -17.55 -0.32
C THR A 640 -39.31 -18.47 -0.74
N PRO A 641 -39.60 -18.56 -2.06
CA PRO A 641 -39.02 -17.78 -3.15
C PRO A 641 -39.70 -16.41 -3.30
N ASP A 642 -38.95 -15.34 -3.07
CA ASP A 642 -39.31 -13.96 -3.42
C ASP A 642 -38.87 -13.73 -4.87
N VAL A 643 -39.85 -13.58 -5.77
CA VAL A 643 -39.59 -13.45 -7.22
C VAL A 643 -39.60 -11.99 -7.67
N ASN A 644 -40.00 -11.09 -6.78
CA ASN A 644 -40.20 -9.67 -7.07
C ASN A 644 -39.13 -8.78 -6.42
N GLY A 645 -38.47 -9.27 -5.36
CA GLY A 645 -37.35 -8.63 -4.67
C GLY A 645 -37.76 -7.63 -3.58
N ASP A 646 -39.01 -7.66 -3.11
CA ASP A 646 -39.49 -6.78 -2.02
C ASP A 646 -39.19 -7.31 -0.61
N GLY A 647 -38.63 -8.53 -0.50
CA GLY A 647 -38.28 -9.19 0.75
C GLY A 647 -39.46 -9.84 1.47
N VAL A 648 -40.64 -9.96 0.83
CA VAL A 648 -41.85 -10.49 1.49
C VAL A 648 -42.64 -11.40 0.53
N VAL A 649 -42.47 -12.72 0.62
CA VAL A 649 -43.21 -13.67 -0.24
C VAL A 649 -44.72 -13.59 0.03
N ASN A 650 -45.47 -13.02 -0.93
CA ASN A 650 -46.87 -12.67 -0.81
C ASN A 650 -47.67 -12.84 -2.13
N VAL A 651 -48.90 -12.30 -2.19
CA VAL A 651 -49.77 -12.42 -3.38
C VAL A 651 -49.21 -11.72 -4.62
N LEU A 652 -48.33 -10.73 -4.46
CA LEU A 652 -47.66 -10.05 -5.56
C LEU A 652 -46.68 -10.98 -6.30
N ASP A 653 -45.99 -11.88 -5.59
CA ASP A 653 -45.16 -12.93 -6.19
C ASP A 653 -45.99 -13.91 -7.03
N LEU A 654 -47.17 -14.30 -6.55
CA LEU A 654 -48.10 -15.10 -7.36
C LEU A 654 -48.56 -14.36 -8.62
N VAL A 655 -48.76 -13.05 -8.54
CA VAL A 655 -49.11 -12.23 -9.71
C VAL A 655 -47.94 -12.14 -10.69
N ALA A 656 -46.70 -12.00 -10.21
CA ALA A 656 -45.51 -12.02 -11.05
C ALA A 656 -45.39 -13.35 -11.83
N VAL A 657 -45.52 -14.49 -11.14
CA VAL A 657 -45.50 -15.82 -11.78
C VAL A 657 -46.67 -16.02 -12.74
N ALA A 658 -47.90 -15.65 -12.34
CA ALA A 658 -49.08 -15.84 -13.19
C ALA A 658 -49.04 -15.01 -14.49
N ASN A 659 -48.41 -13.83 -14.46
CA ASN A 659 -48.21 -12.98 -15.65
C ASN A 659 -47.17 -13.56 -16.63
N ALA A 660 -46.35 -14.51 -16.19
CA ALA A 660 -45.33 -15.18 -16.99
C ALA A 660 -45.78 -16.54 -17.56
N PHE A 661 -47.05 -16.93 -17.40
CA PHE A 661 -47.56 -18.21 -17.89
C PHE A 661 -47.52 -18.31 -19.42
N GLY A 662 -46.79 -19.31 -19.91
CA GLY A 662 -46.65 -19.60 -21.34
C GLY A 662 -45.66 -18.70 -22.08
N GLN A 663 -44.73 -18.06 -21.35
CA GLN A 663 -43.53 -17.41 -21.91
C GLN A 663 -42.41 -18.44 -22.18
#